data_AF-A0A8J1VQW6-F1
#
_entry.id   AF-A0A8J1VQW6-F1
#
_cell.length_a   1.000
_cell.length_b   1.000
_cell.length_c   1.000
_cell.angle_alpha   90.00
_cell.angle_beta   90.00
_cell.angle_gamma   90.00
#
_symmetry.space_group_name_H-M   'P 1'
#
loop_
_entity.id
_entity.type
_entity.pdbx_description
1 polymer ?
#
loop_
_entity_poly.entity_id
_entity_poly.type
_entity_poly.pdbx_seq_one_letter_code
_entity_poly.pdbx_strand_id
1 'polypeptide(L)'
;MSAMQSYLAHPDPKVRRLGMLVAEVISELTIKDTVDDRQSSQEEELADLKDGLEVDEETGDTPVSTKAKKPRMHRLRFGKEMWEGNGDGKEECRWLRRAVVIQDCKANLKEDTTGEAWLLGWDQPITFTPASVTKSSDSLKSRRLPDIKRAIWSRPSPKIIMLDPEQEADPLDGYTGESPSSSRSPSPTPSYLEEVAGDPSLALESTQKKTVKRPVYIAQLVALLKEREKPEHLEMGLKWGEGLVRAKRSFGRELDESAVSVTTMVISLNDPFHLDGFNEKRQGLLTALVACSPKNVAPFLVEQYFNNHFSLHQKFVILTALAMGARELAGLGVSASSYAARRIDFPSKTLPPALHRKYISPADSQLAIGGQLDEAVSGVRNLLLRNGASRGEEPVPELAKEKRLRVNSKKRPVIAEIGSPNERLMANQQPQAQTPVVPFKDIAADFFIMPLVNRFWLHFQDASIRETRALATGSRYRGAGTGMVLSPMALEKILMTLTLLLHAARHSPLFLAVLSPEALELAMTVGLRHKTPPNDDPMTSEPELQEGTEQEASVVSAALEVCLVCLDVSFELDGGRTLALDKTQLILAVGEWAGGIFERESGGGRVAAGQGGMREGRIKASSAGVVVKISEIGEKWRRLGMLR
;
A
#
# COMPACT_ATOMS: atom_id res chain seq x y z
N MET A 1 -25.09 -1.61 -8.71
CA MET A 1 -26.36 -1.98 -9.39
C MET A 1 -26.61 -3.48 -9.43
N SER A 2 -25.61 -4.36 -9.64
CA SER A 2 -25.78 -5.83 -9.64
C SER A 2 -26.53 -6.39 -8.41
N ALA A 3 -26.27 -5.86 -7.21
CA ALA A 3 -26.92 -6.30 -5.98
C ALA A 3 -28.42 -5.98 -5.89
N MET A 4 -28.94 -4.94 -6.55
CA MET A 4 -30.38 -4.62 -6.48
C MET A 4 -31.21 -5.51 -7.39
N GLN A 5 -30.64 -5.87 -8.54
CA GLN A 5 -31.30 -6.71 -9.52
C GLN A 5 -31.55 -8.13 -8.97
N SER A 6 -30.67 -8.63 -8.10
CA SER A 6 -30.87 -9.92 -7.41
C SER A 6 -32.04 -9.90 -6.42
N TYR A 7 -32.29 -8.77 -5.73
CA TYR A 7 -33.44 -8.67 -4.82
C TYR A 7 -34.75 -8.53 -5.58
N LEU A 8 -34.77 -7.77 -6.68
CA LEU A 8 -35.95 -7.60 -7.53
C LEU A 8 -36.34 -8.88 -8.31
N ALA A 9 -35.38 -9.77 -8.58
CA ALA A 9 -35.61 -11.05 -9.24
C ALA A 9 -35.80 -12.23 -8.26
N HIS A 10 -35.83 -11.98 -6.94
CA HIS A 10 -35.88 -13.05 -5.95
C HIS A 10 -37.23 -13.81 -5.99
N PRO A 11 -37.25 -15.15 -5.83
CA PRO A 11 -38.47 -15.95 -5.88
C PRO A 11 -39.45 -15.63 -4.74
N ASP A 12 -38.94 -15.30 -3.56
CA ASP A 12 -39.75 -14.88 -2.41
C ASP A 12 -40.33 -13.46 -2.61
N PRO A 13 -41.67 -13.29 -2.58
CA PRO A 13 -42.30 -11.98 -2.73
C PRO A 13 -41.93 -10.99 -1.60
N LYS A 14 -41.59 -11.47 -0.39
CA LYS A 14 -41.16 -10.61 0.72
C LYS A 14 -39.84 -9.91 0.42
N VAL A 15 -38.84 -10.69 -0.01
CA VAL A 15 -37.50 -10.20 -0.36
C VAL A 15 -37.58 -9.26 -1.56
N ARG A 16 -38.46 -9.56 -2.53
CA ARG A 16 -38.68 -8.72 -3.70
C ARG A 16 -39.23 -7.34 -3.33
N ARG A 17 -40.26 -7.28 -2.50
CA ARG A 17 -40.87 -6.01 -2.07
C ARG A 17 -39.94 -5.19 -1.18
N LEU A 18 -39.13 -5.83 -0.34
CA LEU A 18 -38.10 -5.15 0.42
C LEU A 18 -37.03 -4.55 -0.50
N GLY A 19 -36.63 -5.27 -1.55
CA GLY A 19 -35.77 -4.74 -2.61
C GLY A 19 -36.38 -3.51 -3.33
N MET A 20 -37.68 -3.55 -3.62
CA MET A 20 -38.41 -2.42 -4.22
C MET A 20 -38.46 -1.21 -3.28
N LEU A 21 -38.69 -1.42 -1.99
CA LEU A 21 -38.69 -0.36 -0.98
C LEU A 21 -37.33 0.32 -0.89
N VAL A 22 -36.23 -0.45 -0.84
CA VAL A 22 -34.88 0.11 -0.80
C VAL A 22 -34.57 0.88 -2.09
N ALA A 23 -35.06 0.42 -3.24
CA ALA A 23 -34.91 1.13 -4.52
C ALA A 23 -35.62 2.49 -4.53
N GLU A 24 -36.82 2.55 -3.97
CA GLU A 24 -37.58 3.79 -3.79
C GLU A 24 -36.82 4.77 -2.88
N VAL A 25 -36.39 4.34 -1.69
CA VAL A 25 -35.66 5.19 -0.73
C VAL A 25 -34.32 5.69 -1.29
N ILE A 26 -33.56 4.82 -1.94
CA ILE A 26 -32.30 5.23 -2.57
C ILE A 26 -32.56 6.24 -3.71
N SER A 27 -33.64 6.07 -4.48
CA SER A 27 -34.01 7.04 -5.53
C SER A 27 -34.39 8.41 -4.95
N GLU A 28 -35.05 8.45 -3.80
CA GLU A 28 -35.39 9.69 -3.10
C GLU A 28 -34.15 10.42 -2.56
N LEU A 29 -33.18 9.67 -2.02
CA LEU A 29 -31.93 10.23 -1.47
C LEU A 29 -30.95 10.69 -2.56
N THR A 30 -30.96 10.05 -3.72
CA THR A 30 -30.00 10.33 -4.79
C THR A 30 -30.46 11.41 -5.76
N ILE A 31 -31.77 11.58 -5.96
CA ILE A 31 -32.34 12.55 -6.90
C ILE A 31 -32.86 13.77 -6.12
N LYS A 32 -32.28 14.95 -6.32
CA LYS A 32 -32.74 16.22 -5.71
C LYS A 32 -33.88 16.83 -6.54
N ASP A 33 -34.99 17.18 -5.92
CA ASP A 33 -36.09 17.88 -6.59
C ASP A 33 -35.64 19.30 -7.00
N THR A 34 -35.62 19.60 -8.29
CA THR A 34 -35.71 20.97 -8.79
C THR A 34 -37.16 21.32 -9.06
N VAL A 35 -37.58 22.52 -8.67
CA VAL A 35 -38.99 22.99 -8.76
C VAL A 35 -39.50 22.98 -10.21
N ASP A 36 -38.61 23.00 -11.20
CA ASP A 36 -38.91 23.03 -12.64
C ASP A 36 -39.40 21.68 -13.24
N ASP A 37 -39.20 20.55 -12.55
CA ASP A 37 -39.58 19.23 -13.09
C ASP A 37 -41.10 18.95 -12.98
N ARG A 38 -41.82 19.68 -12.12
CA ARG A 38 -43.26 19.49 -11.91
C ARG A 38 -44.13 20.19 -12.96
N GLN A 39 -43.69 21.36 -13.45
CA GLN A 39 -44.42 22.11 -14.47
C GLN A 39 -44.18 21.53 -15.87
N SER A 40 -42.95 21.08 -16.15
CA SER A 40 -42.60 20.46 -17.43
C SER A 40 -43.32 19.11 -17.65
N SER A 41 -43.54 18.31 -16.61
CA SER A 41 -44.26 17.03 -16.74
C SER A 41 -45.73 17.21 -17.13
N GLN A 42 -46.41 18.26 -16.63
CA GLN A 42 -47.82 18.50 -16.95
C GLN A 42 -48.00 19.12 -18.35
N GLU A 43 -47.07 19.98 -18.77
CA GLU A 43 -47.07 20.57 -20.11
C GLU A 43 -46.68 19.55 -21.20
N GLU A 44 -45.75 18.61 -20.92
CA GLU A 44 -45.40 17.51 -21.84
C GLU A 44 -46.52 16.45 -21.93
N GLU A 45 -47.20 16.10 -20.82
CA GLU A 45 -48.38 15.21 -20.88
C GLU A 45 -49.53 15.82 -21.70
N LEU A 46 -49.75 17.14 -21.59
CA LEU A 46 -50.73 17.86 -22.40
C LEU A 46 -50.31 17.98 -23.88
N ALA A 47 -49.00 18.05 -24.17
CA ALA A 47 -48.48 18.09 -25.53
C ALA A 47 -48.56 16.71 -26.21
N ASP A 48 -48.21 15.63 -25.52
CA ASP A 48 -48.32 14.26 -26.03
C ASP A 48 -49.79 13.85 -26.26
N LEU A 49 -50.72 14.33 -25.42
CA LEU A 49 -52.16 14.17 -25.64
C LEU A 49 -52.70 14.99 -26.81
N LYS A 50 -52.05 16.12 -27.13
CA LYS A 50 -52.43 16.99 -28.25
C LYS A 50 -51.92 16.42 -29.59
N ASP A 51 -50.68 15.94 -29.63
CA ASP A 51 -50.09 15.25 -30.79
C ASP A 51 -50.84 13.94 -31.09
N GLY A 52 -51.38 13.26 -30.07
CA GLY A 52 -52.22 12.08 -30.24
C GLY A 52 -53.65 12.35 -30.73
N LEU A 53 -54.09 13.61 -30.76
CA LEU A 53 -55.47 13.99 -31.14
C LEU A 53 -55.57 14.66 -32.53
N GLU A 54 -54.45 15.10 -33.12
CA GLU A 54 -54.40 15.61 -34.49
C GLU A 54 -54.37 14.43 -35.48
N VAL A 55 -55.55 13.94 -35.84
CA VAL A 55 -55.74 13.00 -36.96
C VAL A 55 -55.94 13.83 -38.24
N ASP A 56 -54.87 13.99 -39.02
CA ASP A 56 -54.99 14.48 -40.40
C ASP A 56 -55.64 13.38 -41.25
N GLU A 57 -56.85 13.62 -41.76
CA GLU A 57 -57.65 12.67 -42.55
C GLU A 57 -57.16 12.45 -44.00
N GLU A 58 -56.03 13.03 -44.42
CA GLU A 58 -55.48 12.78 -45.75
C GLU A 58 -54.00 12.42 -45.69
N THR A 59 -53.70 11.18 -46.12
CA THR A 59 -52.37 10.55 -46.29
C THR A 59 -51.82 9.87 -45.03
N GLY A 60 -51.96 8.54 -44.98
CA GLY A 60 -51.49 7.68 -43.88
C GLY A 60 -49.97 7.48 -43.84
N ASP A 61 -49.22 8.52 -43.47
CA ASP A 61 -47.81 8.40 -43.10
C ASP A 61 -47.52 9.25 -41.85
N THR A 62 -47.17 8.58 -40.75
CA THR A 62 -46.77 9.22 -39.48
C THR A 62 -45.37 9.84 -39.60
N PRO A 63 -45.14 11.12 -39.25
CA PRO A 63 -43.79 11.69 -39.27
C PRO A 63 -42.96 11.23 -38.07
N VAL A 64 -41.85 10.55 -38.33
CA VAL A 64 -40.87 10.14 -37.31
C VAL A 64 -40.04 11.35 -36.86
N SER A 65 -40.31 11.87 -35.66
CA SER A 65 -39.52 12.92 -35.02
C SER A 65 -38.22 12.36 -34.44
N THR A 66 -37.09 12.58 -35.13
CA THR A 66 -35.74 12.25 -34.62
C THR A 66 -35.19 13.40 -33.78
N LYS A 67 -35.51 13.43 -32.47
CA LYS A 67 -34.72 14.18 -31.47
C LYS A 67 -34.34 13.24 -30.33
N ALA A 68 -33.04 12.98 -30.18
CA ALA A 68 -32.50 12.16 -29.09
C ALA A 68 -32.73 12.86 -27.74
N LYS A 69 -33.74 12.40 -26.97
CA LYS A 69 -34.00 12.82 -25.59
C LYS A 69 -32.84 12.33 -24.69
N LYS A 70 -32.17 13.25 -23.97
CA LYS A 70 -31.21 12.89 -22.91
C LYS A 70 -31.96 12.12 -21.80
N PRO A 71 -31.42 11.02 -21.24
CA PRO A 71 -32.09 10.30 -20.17
C PRO A 71 -32.12 11.17 -18.90
N ARG A 72 -33.31 11.65 -18.51
CA ARG A 72 -33.52 12.28 -17.19
C ARG A 72 -33.88 11.18 -16.18
N MET A 73 -33.29 11.25 -14.99
CA MET A 73 -33.53 10.27 -13.93
C MET A 73 -34.79 10.64 -13.16
N HIS A 74 -35.86 9.86 -13.31
CA HIS A 74 -37.08 10.02 -12.51
C HIS A 74 -36.93 9.31 -11.16
N ARG A 75 -37.52 9.90 -10.10
CA ARG A 75 -37.68 9.21 -8.82
C ARG A 75 -38.60 8.01 -9.00
N LEU A 76 -38.21 6.87 -8.44
CA LEU A 76 -39.02 5.66 -8.46
C LEU A 76 -40.11 5.84 -7.40
N ARG A 77 -41.39 5.79 -7.82
CA ARG A 77 -42.52 5.74 -6.90
C ARG A 77 -43.38 4.55 -7.22
N PHE A 78 -43.64 3.72 -6.22
CA PHE A 78 -44.53 2.58 -6.37
C PHE A 78 -45.93 2.95 -5.86
N GLY A 79 -46.96 2.68 -6.67
CA GLY A 79 -48.36 3.02 -6.39
C GLY A 79 -48.89 2.44 -5.07
N LYS A 80 -49.91 3.07 -4.49
CA LYS A 80 -50.47 2.71 -3.18
C LYS A 80 -50.92 1.25 -3.08
N GLU A 81 -51.52 0.73 -4.15
CA GLU A 81 -52.01 -0.66 -4.26
C GLU A 81 -50.92 -1.71 -4.03
N MET A 82 -49.66 -1.38 -4.32
CA MET A 82 -48.54 -2.31 -4.15
C MET A 82 -48.21 -2.57 -2.67
N TRP A 83 -48.55 -1.61 -1.81
CA TRP A 83 -48.24 -1.63 -0.38
C TRP A 83 -49.45 -1.96 0.48
N GLU A 84 -50.66 -1.79 -0.05
CA GLU A 84 -51.92 -2.09 0.64
C GLU A 84 -52.27 -3.59 0.57
N GLY A 85 -52.88 -4.10 1.65
CA GLY A 85 -53.21 -5.52 1.84
C GLY A 85 -52.32 -6.24 2.87
N ASN A 86 -52.69 -7.50 3.16
CA ASN A 86 -52.03 -8.34 4.15
C ASN A 86 -51.19 -9.44 3.49
N GLY A 87 -50.09 -9.85 4.15
CA GLY A 87 -49.19 -10.91 3.66
C GLY A 87 -48.10 -10.49 2.68
N ASP A 88 -47.23 -11.44 2.31
CA ASP A 88 -46.13 -11.28 1.35
C ASP A 88 -45.21 -10.05 1.59
N GLY A 89 -45.00 -9.64 2.84
CA GLY A 89 -44.05 -8.57 3.17
C GLY A 89 -44.64 -7.15 3.09
N LYS A 90 -45.95 -6.99 2.81
CA LYS A 90 -46.60 -5.68 2.62
C LYS A 90 -46.73 -4.90 3.94
N GLU A 91 -47.02 -5.58 5.03
CA GLU A 91 -47.18 -4.98 6.36
C GLU A 91 -45.83 -4.45 6.86
N GLU A 92 -44.80 -5.28 6.71
CA GLU A 92 -43.41 -4.97 7.05
C GLU A 92 -42.90 -3.77 6.23
N CYS A 93 -43.19 -3.73 4.92
CA CYS A 93 -42.81 -2.60 4.06
C CYS A 93 -43.60 -1.32 4.37
N ARG A 94 -44.90 -1.40 4.72
CA ARG A 94 -45.71 -0.25 5.17
C ARG A 94 -45.20 0.33 6.49
N TRP A 95 -44.74 -0.54 7.38
CA TRP A 95 -44.15 -0.14 8.65
C TRP A 95 -42.80 0.54 8.41
N LEU A 96 -41.91 -0.07 7.61
CA LEU A 96 -40.60 0.51 7.26
C LEU A 96 -40.72 1.85 6.51
N ARG A 97 -41.66 2.00 5.56
CA ARG A 97 -41.94 3.29 4.89
C ARG A 97 -42.31 4.40 5.88
N ARG A 98 -43.02 4.07 6.96
CA ARG A 98 -43.35 5.02 8.03
C ARG A 98 -42.15 5.33 8.90
N ALA A 99 -41.31 4.34 9.18
CA ALA A 99 -40.11 4.50 10.02
C ALA A 99 -39.01 5.34 9.34
N VAL A 100 -38.84 5.25 8.01
CA VAL A 100 -37.81 5.99 7.26
C VAL A 100 -38.05 7.52 7.27
N VAL A 101 -39.28 7.98 7.54
CA VAL A 101 -39.61 9.41 7.69
C VAL A 101 -39.26 9.95 9.09
N ILE A 102 -38.97 9.07 10.05
CA ILE A 102 -38.54 9.47 11.39
C ILE A 102 -37.09 9.94 11.28
N GLN A 103 -36.87 11.26 11.35
CA GLN A 103 -35.52 11.81 11.48
C GLN A 103 -34.84 11.18 12.71
N ASP A 104 -33.62 10.67 12.55
CA ASP A 104 -32.84 9.98 13.60
C ASP A 104 -32.82 10.72 14.95
N CYS A 105 -32.96 12.04 14.93
CA CYS A 105 -33.03 12.90 16.11
C CYS A 105 -34.32 12.77 16.96
N LYS A 106 -35.31 11.96 16.55
CA LYS A 106 -36.55 11.69 17.30
C LYS A 106 -36.64 10.28 17.88
N ALA A 107 -35.62 9.44 17.70
CA ALA A 107 -35.56 8.13 18.35
C ALA A 107 -35.32 8.30 19.86
N ASN A 108 -36.26 7.81 20.68
CA ASN A 108 -36.16 7.91 22.14
C ASN A 108 -35.23 6.81 22.66
N LEU A 109 -33.97 7.15 22.95
CA LEU A 109 -32.89 6.22 23.32
C LEU A 109 -32.83 5.93 24.84
N LYS A 110 -33.96 5.84 25.53
CA LYS A 110 -33.93 5.47 26.96
C LYS A 110 -33.64 3.98 27.12
N GLU A 111 -32.83 3.63 28.13
CA GLU A 111 -32.49 2.25 28.49
C GLU A 111 -33.76 1.51 28.93
N ASP A 112 -34.19 0.57 28.11
CA ASP A 112 -35.39 -0.23 28.34
C ASP A 112 -34.98 -1.53 29.04
N THR A 113 -35.23 -1.62 30.35
CA THR A 113 -34.80 -2.73 31.21
C THR A 113 -35.55 -4.04 30.95
N THR A 114 -36.65 -3.99 30.22
CA THR A 114 -37.44 -5.18 29.83
C THR A 114 -36.98 -5.79 28.51
N GLY A 115 -36.15 -5.08 27.73
CA GLY A 115 -35.72 -5.56 26.42
C GLY A 115 -36.90 -5.75 25.46
N GLU A 116 -37.91 -4.89 25.51
CA GLU A 116 -39.05 -4.93 24.57
C GLU A 116 -39.05 -3.74 23.60
N ALA A 117 -38.34 -2.63 23.88
CA ALA A 117 -38.25 -1.46 22.99
C ALA A 117 -37.69 -1.71 21.58
N TRP A 118 -36.97 -2.83 21.35
CA TRP A 118 -36.49 -3.20 20.00
C TRP A 118 -37.57 -3.91 19.17
N LEU A 119 -38.63 -4.40 19.79
CA LEU A 119 -39.88 -4.73 19.10
C LEU A 119 -40.58 -3.41 18.84
N LEU A 120 -40.44 -2.89 17.62
CA LEU A 120 -40.97 -1.60 17.20
C LEU A 120 -42.51 -1.55 17.14
N GLY A 121 -43.18 -1.80 18.27
CA GLY A 121 -44.62 -1.72 18.45
C GLY A 121 -45.42 -2.80 17.71
N TRP A 122 -44.86 -4.00 17.49
CA TRP A 122 -45.56 -5.09 16.78
C TRP A 122 -46.87 -5.53 17.45
N ASP A 123 -47.00 -5.40 18.77
CA ASP A 123 -48.18 -5.84 19.52
C ASP A 123 -49.06 -4.71 20.07
N GLN A 124 -48.82 -3.44 19.69
CA GLN A 124 -49.66 -2.33 20.18
C GLN A 124 -50.82 -1.99 19.21
N PRO A 125 -52.09 -2.01 19.65
CA PRO A 125 -53.20 -1.50 18.86
C PRO A 125 -53.10 0.03 18.74
N ILE A 126 -52.98 0.53 17.51
CA ILE A 126 -52.77 1.95 17.23
C ILE A 126 -54.12 2.69 17.29
N THR A 127 -54.27 3.58 18.29
CA THR A 127 -55.39 4.52 18.36
C THR A 127 -55.19 5.65 17.35
N PHE A 128 -56.13 5.82 16.42
CA PHE A 128 -56.17 6.96 15.50
C PHE A 128 -56.61 8.23 16.21
N THR A 129 -55.81 9.28 16.17
CA THR A 129 -56.31 10.66 16.27
C THR A 129 -56.24 11.33 14.90
N PRO A 130 -57.38 11.63 14.26
CA PRO A 130 -57.39 12.34 12.98
C PRO A 130 -57.05 13.82 13.19
N ALA A 131 -56.28 14.37 12.26
CA ALA A 131 -55.81 15.76 12.26
C ALA A 131 -56.91 16.78 11.89
N SER A 132 -56.81 18.02 12.39
CA SER A 132 -57.39 19.23 11.77
C SER A 132 -56.34 20.35 11.83
N VAL A 133 -55.65 20.74 10.74
CA VAL A 133 -56.05 21.68 9.66
C VAL A 133 -56.60 23.00 10.21
N THR A 134 -55.90 24.13 10.08
CA THR A 134 -56.11 25.21 9.09
C THR A 134 -55.25 26.43 9.52
N LYS A 135 -54.76 27.39 8.72
CA LYS A 135 -54.68 27.70 7.27
C LYS A 135 -53.79 28.95 7.10
N SER A 136 -53.06 29.04 5.97
CA SER A 136 -52.67 30.23 5.14
C SER A 136 -52.05 31.47 5.82
N SER A 137 -51.10 32.23 5.27
CA SER A 137 -50.51 32.47 3.94
C SER A 137 -49.03 32.86 4.20
N ASP A 138 -48.06 32.76 3.30
CA ASP A 138 -47.88 33.73 2.23
C ASP A 138 -46.68 33.39 1.33
N SER A 139 -46.75 34.04 0.17
CA SER A 139 -45.95 33.96 -1.05
C SER A 139 -44.41 33.80 -1.00
N LEU A 140 -43.94 33.10 -2.04
CA LEU A 140 -42.73 33.29 -2.85
C LEU A 140 -41.76 34.41 -2.43
N LYS A 141 -40.48 34.06 -2.21
CA LYS A 141 -39.40 34.38 -3.16
C LYS A 141 -38.09 33.71 -2.76
N SER A 142 -37.63 32.85 -3.67
CA SER A 142 -36.24 32.44 -3.85
C SER A 142 -35.32 33.67 -3.87
N ARG A 143 -34.39 33.73 -2.92
CA ARG A 143 -33.15 34.48 -3.05
C ARG A 143 -32.00 33.49 -2.90
N ARG A 144 -31.33 33.29 -4.03
CA ARG A 144 -30.20 32.40 -4.30
C ARG A 144 -29.17 32.39 -3.16
N LEU A 145 -28.78 31.19 -2.73
CA LEU A 145 -27.51 30.95 -2.03
C LEU A 145 -26.45 30.52 -3.05
N PRO A 146 -25.25 31.12 -3.04
CA PRO A 146 -24.21 30.85 -4.01
C PRO A 146 -23.44 29.57 -3.71
N ASP A 147 -22.94 29.03 -4.82
CA ASP A 147 -21.91 28.02 -5.03
C ASP A 147 -20.89 27.88 -3.88
N ILE A 148 -20.88 26.70 -3.22
CA ILE A 148 -19.89 26.37 -2.18
C ILE A 148 -18.60 25.93 -2.87
N LYS A 149 -17.75 26.91 -3.20
CA LYS A 149 -16.30 26.71 -3.23
C LYS A 149 -15.88 26.13 -1.88
N ARG A 150 -14.99 25.13 -1.90
CA ARG A 150 -14.36 24.57 -0.70
C ARG A 150 -13.79 25.70 0.16
N ALA A 151 -14.52 26.04 1.21
CA ALA A 151 -14.12 27.05 2.17
C ALA A 151 -12.99 26.44 3.01
N ILE A 152 -11.84 27.09 2.93
CA ILE A 152 -10.81 27.08 3.95
C ILE A 152 -11.53 27.29 5.29
N TRP A 153 -11.30 26.43 6.28
CA TRP A 153 -11.76 26.71 7.64
C TRP A 153 -11.04 27.98 8.14
N SER A 154 -11.66 29.14 7.93
CA SER A 154 -11.35 30.33 8.70
C SER A 154 -11.78 30.04 10.13
N ARG A 155 -10.84 30.09 11.07
CA ARG A 155 -11.18 30.18 12.48
C ARG A 155 -12.16 31.34 12.66
N PRO A 156 -13.26 31.19 13.42
CA PRO A 156 -14.18 32.29 13.63
C PRO A 156 -13.43 33.43 14.30
N SER A 157 -13.33 34.58 13.64
CA SER A 157 -12.97 35.81 14.31
C SER A 157 -14.02 36.09 15.39
N PRO A 158 -13.65 36.50 16.60
CA PRO A 158 -14.63 36.85 17.61
C PRO A 158 -15.52 37.97 17.07
N LYS A 159 -16.84 37.77 17.12
CA LYS A 159 -17.80 38.86 16.89
C LYS A 159 -17.62 39.82 18.07
N ILE A 160 -17.12 41.02 17.79
CA ILE A 160 -17.19 42.14 18.73
C ILE A 160 -18.66 42.54 18.79
N ILE A 161 -19.30 42.19 19.89
CA ILE A 161 -20.65 42.67 20.22
C ILE A 161 -20.44 44.08 20.77
N MET A 162 -20.93 45.10 20.06
CA MET A 162 -21.02 46.44 20.63
C MET A 162 -22.03 46.36 21.78
N LEU A 163 -21.62 46.74 22.99
CA LEU A 163 -22.51 46.79 24.14
C LEU A 163 -23.64 47.79 23.87
N ASP A 164 -24.84 47.48 24.35
CA ASP A 164 -25.96 48.42 24.33
C ASP A 164 -25.63 49.65 25.22
N PRO A 165 -26.13 50.86 24.92
CA PRO A 165 -25.79 52.09 25.64
C PRO A 165 -26.15 52.09 27.14
N GLU A 166 -26.94 51.12 27.60
CA GLU A 166 -27.21 50.91 29.04
C GLU A 166 -26.14 50.07 29.74
N GLN A 167 -25.31 49.32 29.00
CA GLN A 167 -24.21 48.51 29.54
C GLN A 167 -22.87 49.26 29.61
N GLU A 168 -22.75 50.43 28.98
CA GLU A 168 -21.57 51.30 29.08
C GLU A 168 -21.49 52.05 30.43
N ALA A 169 -22.56 51.99 31.24
CA ALA A 169 -22.65 52.69 32.51
C ALA A 169 -22.27 51.84 33.74
N ASP A 170 -21.75 50.61 33.53
CA ASP A 170 -21.22 49.80 34.62
C ASP A 170 -19.77 50.22 34.92
N PRO A 171 -19.46 50.80 36.10
CA PRO A 171 -18.12 51.24 36.43
C PRO A 171 -17.14 50.05 36.43
N LEU A 172 -16.29 50.01 35.42
CA LEU A 172 -15.29 48.96 35.14
C LEU A 172 -14.09 48.97 36.11
N ASP A 173 -14.34 49.10 37.42
CA ASP A 173 -13.29 49.08 38.45
C ASP A 173 -13.10 47.69 39.11
N GLY A 174 -13.97 46.72 38.79
CA GLY A 174 -13.99 45.40 39.44
C GLY A 174 -12.99 44.36 38.92
N TYR A 175 -12.32 44.60 37.78
CA TYR A 175 -11.48 43.59 37.11
C TYR A 175 -9.97 43.88 37.15
N THR A 176 -9.56 44.96 37.81
CA THR A 176 -8.13 45.28 38.03
C THR A 176 -7.52 44.53 39.22
N GLY A 177 -8.32 43.77 39.97
CA GLY A 177 -7.85 42.94 41.06
C GLY A 177 -7.13 41.69 40.56
N GLU A 178 -5.86 41.56 40.91
CA GLU A 178 -5.06 40.33 40.79
C GLU A 178 -5.82 39.17 41.44
N SER A 179 -6.47 38.34 40.63
CA SER A 179 -7.13 37.13 41.10
C SER A 179 -6.05 36.12 41.50
N PRO A 180 -5.91 35.73 42.78
CA PRO A 180 -4.77 34.95 43.27
C PRO A 180 -4.85 33.44 42.93
N SER A 181 -5.69 33.04 41.97
CA SER A 181 -5.99 31.62 41.74
C SER A 181 -6.10 31.23 40.25
N SER A 182 -5.19 31.75 39.42
CA SER A 182 -5.03 31.28 38.04
C SER A 182 -3.60 30.81 37.82
N SER A 183 -3.44 29.54 37.44
CA SER A 183 -2.16 28.93 37.02
C SER A 183 -1.73 29.34 35.60
N ARG A 184 -2.50 30.22 34.95
CA ARG A 184 -2.20 30.75 33.63
C ARG A 184 -1.41 32.04 33.77
N SER A 185 -0.34 32.17 32.98
CA SER A 185 0.38 33.43 32.84
C SER A 185 -0.60 34.56 32.50
N PRO A 186 -0.45 35.76 33.09
CA PRO A 186 -1.29 36.90 32.77
C PRO A 186 -1.24 37.17 31.26
N SER A 187 -2.38 37.55 30.69
CA SER A 187 -2.44 37.96 29.29
C SER A 187 -1.49 39.14 29.07
N PRO A 188 -0.75 39.18 27.94
CA PRO A 188 0.19 40.25 27.66
C PRO A 188 -0.54 41.61 27.74
N THR A 189 0.07 42.56 28.43
CA THR A 189 -0.43 43.93 28.54
C THR A 189 -0.43 44.60 27.16
N PRO A 190 -1.36 45.52 26.89
CA PRO A 190 -1.44 46.22 25.61
C PRO A 190 -0.14 46.99 25.28
N SER A 191 0.56 47.50 26.29
CA SER A 191 1.89 48.13 26.12
C SER A 191 2.96 47.17 25.61
N TYR A 192 2.92 45.90 26.02
CA TYR A 192 3.87 44.87 25.57
C TYR A 192 3.62 44.47 24.11
N LEU A 193 2.35 44.49 23.67
CA LEU A 193 2.01 44.24 22.27
C LEU A 193 2.45 45.38 21.34
N GLU A 194 2.39 46.63 21.81
CA GLU A 194 2.90 47.79 21.07
C GLU A 194 4.43 47.79 20.98
N GLU A 195 5.14 47.39 22.03
CA GLU A 195 6.60 47.22 22.04
C GLU A 195 7.05 46.13 21.05
N VAL A 196 6.35 44.99 21.03
CA VAL A 196 6.60 43.88 20.08
C VAL A 196 6.25 44.27 18.63
N ALA A 197 5.19 45.04 18.41
CA ALA A 197 4.81 45.52 17.08
C ALA A 197 5.74 46.63 16.56
N GLY A 198 6.35 47.40 17.46
CA GLY A 198 7.33 48.44 17.15
C GLY A 198 8.74 47.91 16.88
N ASP A 199 9.03 46.64 17.16
CA ASP A 199 10.34 46.04 16.93
C ASP A 199 10.54 45.62 15.45
N PRO A 200 11.35 46.36 14.66
CA PRO A 200 11.58 46.03 13.26
C PRO A 200 12.37 44.73 13.07
N SER A 201 13.01 44.18 14.11
CA SER A 201 13.74 42.90 14.01
C SER A 201 12.79 41.70 13.85
N LEU A 202 11.61 41.74 14.50
CA LEU A 202 10.58 40.70 14.42
C LEU A 202 9.80 40.73 13.10
N ALA A 203 9.63 41.91 12.51
CA ALA A 203 9.00 42.08 11.20
C ALA A 203 9.85 41.52 10.05
N LEU A 204 11.19 41.48 10.19
CA LEU A 204 12.10 41.01 9.15
C LEU A 204 12.13 39.47 9.04
N GLU A 205 12.04 38.75 10.17
CA GLU A 205 12.07 37.27 10.14
C GLU A 205 10.84 36.66 9.46
N SER A 206 9.67 37.28 9.62
CA SER A 206 8.41 36.80 9.02
C SER A 206 8.24 37.19 7.54
N THR A 207 8.84 38.30 7.11
CA THR A 207 8.68 38.83 5.74
C THR A 207 9.78 38.37 4.78
N GLN A 208 10.97 37.98 5.26
CA GLN A 208 12.08 37.54 4.40
C GLN A 208 12.10 36.04 4.08
N LYS A 209 11.41 35.19 4.84
CA LYS A 209 11.21 33.77 4.48
C LYS A 209 10.19 33.66 3.34
N LYS A 210 10.66 33.80 2.10
CA LYS A 210 9.89 33.45 0.91
C LYS A 210 9.54 31.97 0.96
N THR A 211 8.33 31.66 1.42
CA THR A 211 7.83 30.28 1.49
C THR A 211 7.96 29.59 0.13
N VAL A 212 8.74 28.50 0.09
CA VAL A 212 8.94 27.71 -1.13
C VAL A 212 7.60 27.11 -1.56
N LYS A 213 7.21 27.35 -2.82
CA LYS A 213 5.92 26.88 -3.36
C LYS A 213 5.94 25.37 -3.59
N ARG A 214 4.81 24.71 -3.35
CA ARG A 214 4.61 23.29 -3.65
C ARG A 214 4.73 23.02 -5.15
N PRO A 215 5.50 22.00 -5.59
CA PRO A 215 5.60 21.65 -6.99
C PRO A 215 4.28 21.04 -7.50
N VAL A 216 3.81 21.52 -8.65
CA VAL A 216 2.67 20.99 -9.41
C VAL A 216 3.13 20.27 -10.67
N TYR A 217 4.28 20.67 -11.22
CA TYR A 217 4.89 20.06 -12.40
C TYR A 217 6.19 19.32 -12.06
N ILE A 218 6.51 18.27 -12.81
CA ILE A 218 7.75 17.51 -12.67
C ILE A 218 8.95 18.41 -13.02
N ALA A 219 8.80 19.31 -13.99
CA ALA A 219 9.80 20.34 -14.27
C ALA A 219 10.08 21.24 -13.04
N GLN A 220 9.05 21.54 -12.23
CA GLN A 220 9.22 22.29 -10.98
C GLN A 220 9.91 21.43 -9.91
N LEU A 221 9.57 20.13 -9.82
CA LEU A 221 10.30 19.20 -8.96
C LEU A 221 11.78 19.14 -9.34
N VAL A 222 12.10 19.09 -10.64
CA VAL A 222 13.48 19.14 -11.14
C VAL A 222 14.18 20.43 -10.69
N ALA A 223 13.52 21.58 -10.79
CA ALA A 223 14.08 22.85 -10.33
C ALA A 223 14.37 22.84 -8.81
N LEU A 224 13.45 22.30 -7.99
CA LEU A 224 13.66 22.16 -6.55
C LEU A 224 14.83 21.23 -6.22
N LEU A 225 14.94 20.09 -6.91
CA LEU A 225 16.02 19.12 -6.69
C LEU A 225 17.39 19.63 -7.16
N LYS A 226 17.42 20.55 -8.14
CA LYS A 226 18.65 21.24 -8.54
C LYS A 226 19.15 22.20 -7.45
N GLU A 227 18.25 22.88 -6.75
CA GLU A 227 18.56 23.78 -5.62
C GLU A 227 18.83 23.01 -4.31
N ARG A 228 19.59 21.91 -4.38
CA ARG A 228 19.92 21.01 -3.25
C ARG A 228 20.72 21.66 -2.12
N GLU A 229 21.26 22.86 -2.34
CA GLU A 229 22.00 23.65 -1.33
C GLU A 229 21.06 24.37 -0.36
N LYS A 230 19.76 24.47 -0.68
CA LYS A 230 18.77 25.13 0.19
C LYS A 230 17.91 24.06 0.88
N PRO A 231 17.88 24.02 2.22
CA PRO A 231 17.14 22.98 2.96
C PRO A 231 15.63 23.02 2.67
N GLU A 232 15.04 24.22 2.57
CA GLU A 232 13.61 24.39 2.32
C GLU A 232 13.18 23.82 0.96
N HIS A 233 14.03 23.94 -0.07
CA HIS A 233 13.75 23.43 -1.41
C HIS A 233 13.84 21.90 -1.45
N LEU A 234 14.86 21.34 -0.80
CA LEU A 234 15.07 19.90 -0.71
C LEU A 234 13.94 19.22 0.07
N GLU A 235 13.56 19.79 1.22
CA GLU A 235 12.45 19.28 2.03
C GLU A 235 11.13 19.31 1.24
N MET A 236 10.83 20.42 0.57
CA MET A 236 9.61 20.56 -0.24
C MET A 236 9.57 19.59 -1.43
N GLY A 237 10.70 19.40 -2.10
CA GLY A 237 10.84 18.45 -3.20
C GLY A 237 10.64 17.00 -2.75
N LEU A 238 11.25 16.59 -1.65
CA LEU A 238 11.12 15.23 -1.11
C LEU A 238 9.75 14.95 -0.50
N LYS A 239 9.16 15.92 0.21
CA LYS A 239 7.85 15.78 0.86
C LYS A 239 6.70 15.58 -0.14
N TRP A 240 6.75 16.27 -1.29
CA TRP A 240 5.68 16.23 -2.28
C TRP A 240 6.03 15.44 -3.55
N GLY A 241 7.30 15.13 -3.76
CA GLY A 241 7.77 14.47 -4.98
C GLY A 241 7.11 13.12 -5.22
N GLU A 242 7.04 12.26 -4.19
CA GLU A 242 6.47 10.92 -4.34
C GLU A 242 5.00 10.98 -4.79
N GLY A 243 4.18 11.75 -4.08
CA GLY A 243 2.76 11.92 -4.41
C GLY A 243 2.56 12.57 -5.79
N LEU A 244 3.44 13.49 -6.19
CA LEU A 244 3.39 14.14 -7.49
C LEU A 244 3.68 13.15 -8.64
N VAL A 245 4.71 12.32 -8.50
CA VAL A 245 5.07 11.30 -9.50
C VAL A 245 3.92 10.31 -9.68
N ARG A 246 3.34 9.82 -8.58
CA ARG A 246 2.19 8.90 -8.60
C ARG A 246 0.96 9.53 -9.26
N ALA A 247 0.67 10.80 -8.95
CA ALA A 247 -0.44 11.53 -9.54
C ALA A 247 -0.27 11.80 -11.04
N LYS A 248 0.98 11.96 -11.50
CA LYS A 248 1.31 12.26 -12.91
C LYS A 248 1.66 11.04 -13.76
N ARG A 249 1.46 9.83 -13.24
CA ARG A 249 1.75 8.57 -13.94
C ARG A 249 1.08 8.45 -15.31
N SER A 250 -0.16 8.91 -15.44
CA SER A 250 -0.94 8.89 -16.70
C SER A 250 -1.09 10.28 -17.33
N PHE A 251 -0.36 11.28 -16.84
CA PHE A 251 -0.48 12.66 -17.29
C PHE A 251 0.53 12.98 -18.39
N GLY A 252 0.08 12.84 -19.65
CA GLY A 252 0.88 13.19 -20.82
C GLY A 252 2.23 12.44 -20.89
N ARG A 253 3.25 13.10 -21.44
CA ARG A 253 4.63 12.57 -21.55
C ARG A 253 5.62 13.22 -20.60
N GLU A 254 5.15 14.12 -19.74
CA GLU A 254 6.00 14.92 -18.85
C GLU A 254 6.86 14.03 -17.93
N LEU A 255 6.27 12.96 -17.39
CA LEU A 255 6.98 12.01 -16.54
C LEU A 255 8.01 11.24 -17.35
N ASP A 256 7.63 10.66 -18.50
CA ASP A 256 8.54 9.82 -19.30
C ASP A 256 9.77 10.60 -19.80
N GLU A 257 9.60 11.88 -20.18
CA GLU A 257 10.69 12.75 -20.64
C GLU A 257 11.64 13.15 -19.51
N SER A 258 11.11 13.38 -18.30
CA SER A 258 11.89 13.87 -17.16
C SER A 258 12.32 12.76 -16.19
N ALA A 259 11.79 11.54 -16.30
CA ALA A 259 11.95 10.46 -15.32
C ALA A 259 13.42 10.12 -15.08
N VAL A 260 14.21 9.97 -16.16
CA VAL A 260 15.65 9.65 -16.05
C VAL A 260 16.40 10.79 -15.37
N SER A 261 16.13 12.05 -15.73
CA SER A 261 16.76 13.22 -15.11
C SER A 261 16.46 13.31 -13.61
N VAL A 262 15.18 13.15 -13.22
CA VAL A 262 14.76 13.15 -11.82
C VAL A 262 15.43 12.01 -11.06
N THR A 263 15.44 10.81 -11.63
CA THR A 263 16.05 9.63 -11.01
C THR A 263 17.53 9.86 -10.73
N THR A 264 18.31 10.35 -11.71
CA THR A 264 19.73 10.65 -11.53
C THR A 264 19.95 11.64 -10.38
N MET A 265 19.16 12.71 -10.31
CA MET A 265 19.29 13.68 -9.22
C MET A 265 18.98 13.05 -7.87
N VAL A 266 17.89 12.28 -7.75
CA VAL A 266 17.43 11.65 -6.50
C VAL A 266 18.47 10.65 -5.96
N ILE A 267 19.09 9.83 -6.81
CA ILE A 267 20.15 8.88 -6.37
C ILE A 267 21.36 9.63 -5.80
N SER A 268 21.73 10.75 -6.43
CA SER A 268 22.88 11.57 -6.03
C SER A 268 22.59 12.49 -4.83
N LEU A 269 21.37 12.51 -4.28
CA LEU A 269 21.05 13.33 -3.11
C LEU A 269 21.69 12.75 -1.84
N ASN A 270 22.42 13.62 -1.15
CA ASN A 270 22.92 13.41 0.20
C ASN A 270 22.12 14.27 1.19
N ASP A 271 22.24 13.96 2.48
CA ASP A 271 21.55 14.69 3.55
C ASP A 271 22.51 15.54 4.38
N PRO A 272 22.99 16.69 3.86
CA PRO A 272 23.87 17.58 4.60
C PRO A 272 23.13 18.34 5.72
N PHE A 273 21.80 18.40 5.68
CA PHE A 273 20.98 19.18 6.61
C PHE A 273 20.28 18.33 7.68
N HIS A 274 20.50 17.02 7.70
CA HIS A 274 19.86 16.05 8.60
C HIS A 274 18.32 16.20 8.62
N LEU A 275 17.71 16.18 7.44
CA LEU A 275 16.26 16.36 7.31
C LEU A 275 15.49 15.15 7.84
N ASP A 276 14.36 15.42 8.51
CA ASP A 276 13.50 14.38 9.06
C ASP A 276 13.00 13.40 7.98
N GLY A 277 13.27 12.12 8.17
CA GLY A 277 12.84 11.05 7.26
C GLY A 277 13.41 11.19 5.85
N PHE A 278 14.56 11.87 5.67
CA PHE A 278 15.17 12.10 4.36
C PHE A 278 15.33 10.81 3.55
N ASN A 279 15.94 9.78 4.16
CA ASN A 279 16.21 8.51 3.48
C ASN A 279 14.92 7.82 3.05
N GLU A 280 13.88 7.87 3.87
CA GLU A 280 12.57 7.27 3.57
C GLU A 280 11.88 8.02 2.43
N LYS A 281 11.83 9.36 2.48
CA LYS A 281 11.25 10.18 1.41
C LYS A 281 12.01 10.01 0.10
N ARG A 282 13.34 9.94 0.14
CA ARG A 282 14.20 9.66 -1.02
C ARG A 282 13.91 8.28 -1.61
N GLN A 283 13.83 7.25 -0.75
CA GLN A 283 13.53 5.88 -1.16
C GLN A 283 12.12 5.74 -1.73
N GLY A 284 11.12 6.38 -1.10
CA GLY A 284 9.73 6.40 -1.55
C GLY A 284 9.58 7.09 -2.91
N LEU A 285 10.22 8.25 -3.09
CA LEU A 285 10.27 8.93 -4.38
C LEU A 285 10.92 8.07 -5.47
N LEU A 286 12.05 7.43 -5.19
CA LEU A 286 12.72 6.56 -6.16
C LEU A 286 11.88 5.32 -6.51
N THR A 287 11.24 4.72 -5.52
CA THR A 287 10.32 3.59 -5.69
C THR A 287 9.12 3.99 -6.56
N ALA A 288 8.55 5.17 -6.32
CA ALA A 288 7.45 5.70 -7.14
C ALA A 288 7.87 5.94 -8.60
N LEU A 289 9.10 6.42 -8.84
CA LEU A 289 9.63 6.59 -10.21
C LEU A 289 9.77 5.24 -10.94
N VAL A 290 10.24 4.20 -10.26
CA VAL A 290 10.31 2.84 -10.81
C VAL A 290 8.92 2.28 -11.12
N ALA A 291 7.95 2.47 -10.23
CA ALA A 291 6.59 1.98 -10.41
C ALA A 291 5.80 2.77 -11.48
N CYS A 292 6.06 4.07 -11.63
CA CYS A 292 5.33 4.92 -12.56
C CYS A 292 5.88 4.85 -13.99
N SER A 293 7.20 4.84 -14.16
CA SER A 293 7.89 4.79 -15.47
C SER A 293 8.93 3.65 -15.54
N PRO A 294 8.50 2.38 -15.44
CA PRO A 294 9.42 1.24 -15.32
C PRO A 294 10.32 1.04 -16.56
N LYS A 295 9.81 1.30 -17.77
CA LYS A 295 10.55 1.05 -19.02
C LYS A 295 11.80 1.93 -19.17
N ASN A 296 11.75 3.16 -18.65
CA ASN A 296 12.87 4.10 -18.75
C ASN A 296 13.76 4.04 -17.51
N VAL A 297 13.15 3.98 -16.33
CA VAL A 297 13.88 4.10 -15.05
C VAL A 297 14.57 2.80 -14.65
N ALA A 298 13.93 1.63 -14.81
CA ALA A 298 14.52 0.37 -14.39
C ALA A 298 15.83 0.03 -15.12
N PRO A 299 15.92 0.04 -16.47
CA PRO A 299 17.17 -0.26 -17.15
C PRO A 299 18.26 0.79 -16.85
N PHE A 300 17.87 2.06 -16.69
CA PHE A 300 18.80 3.12 -16.29
C PHE A 300 19.38 2.87 -14.89
N LEU A 301 18.56 2.49 -13.92
CA LEU A 301 19.00 2.16 -12.56
C LEU A 301 19.94 0.96 -12.53
N VAL A 302 19.62 -0.09 -13.29
CA VAL A 302 20.50 -1.26 -13.43
C VAL A 302 21.85 -0.85 -14.00
N GLU A 303 21.88 0.02 -15.01
CA GLU A 303 23.11 0.57 -15.54
C GLU A 303 23.90 1.37 -14.50
N GLN A 304 23.24 2.28 -13.77
CA GLN A 304 23.89 3.08 -12.75
C GLN A 304 24.43 2.25 -11.58
N TYR A 305 23.80 1.13 -11.24
CA TYR A 305 24.28 0.23 -10.19
C TYR A 305 25.69 -0.30 -10.48
N PHE A 306 25.95 -0.68 -11.73
CA PHE A 306 27.23 -1.25 -12.15
C PHE A 306 28.30 -0.19 -12.44
N ASN A 307 27.92 1.08 -12.56
CA ASN A 307 28.86 2.18 -12.67
C ASN A 307 29.67 2.38 -11.39
N ASN A 308 30.93 2.82 -11.52
CA ASN A 308 31.86 3.03 -10.41
C ASN A 308 31.66 4.37 -9.68
N HIS A 309 30.77 5.24 -10.17
CA HIS A 309 30.58 6.60 -9.64
C HIS A 309 29.74 6.67 -8.35
N PHE A 310 29.08 5.58 -7.97
CA PHE A 310 28.18 5.54 -6.82
C PHE A 310 28.78 4.77 -5.64
N SER A 311 28.54 5.29 -4.44
CA SER A 311 28.85 4.61 -3.17
C SER A 311 28.01 3.35 -2.97
N LEU A 312 28.46 2.43 -2.11
CA LEU A 312 27.68 1.23 -1.75
C LEU A 312 26.28 1.57 -1.22
N HIS A 313 26.17 2.62 -0.41
CA HIS A 313 24.89 3.07 0.12
C HIS A 313 23.92 3.52 -0.99
N GLN A 314 24.38 4.29 -1.97
CA GLN A 314 23.57 4.67 -3.12
C GLN A 314 23.18 3.46 -3.97
N LYS A 315 24.10 2.50 -4.13
CA LYS A 315 23.82 1.22 -4.80
C LYS A 315 22.73 0.41 -4.08
N PHE A 316 22.69 0.43 -2.75
CA PHE A 316 21.59 -0.20 -1.98
C PHE A 316 20.26 0.52 -2.18
N VAL A 317 20.25 1.85 -2.21
CA VAL A 317 19.05 2.65 -2.53
C VAL A 317 18.48 2.27 -3.90
N ILE A 318 19.36 2.11 -4.91
CA ILE A 318 18.99 1.65 -6.25
C ILE A 318 18.35 0.26 -6.20
N LEU A 319 19.01 -0.70 -5.56
CA LEU A 319 18.54 -2.09 -5.42
C LEU A 319 17.19 -2.17 -4.70
N THR A 320 17.03 -1.49 -3.56
CA THR A 320 15.77 -1.45 -2.83
C THR A 320 14.66 -0.81 -3.67
N ALA A 321 14.95 0.23 -4.44
CA ALA A 321 13.94 0.88 -5.29
C ALA A 321 13.47 -0.02 -6.43
N LEU A 322 14.39 -0.76 -7.07
CA LEU A 322 14.06 -1.75 -8.09
C LEU A 322 13.15 -2.85 -7.52
N ALA A 323 13.52 -3.41 -6.37
CA ALA A 323 12.78 -4.50 -5.76
C ALA A 323 11.40 -4.07 -5.24
N MET A 324 11.30 -2.95 -4.53
CA MET A 324 10.03 -2.45 -4.00
C MET A 324 9.13 -1.92 -5.12
N GLY A 325 9.69 -1.27 -6.14
CA GLY A 325 8.94 -0.79 -7.30
C GLY A 325 8.36 -1.95 -8.13
N ALA A 326 9.13 -3.03 -8.32
CA ALA A 326 8.64 -4.25 -8.96
C ALA A 326 7.51 -4.93 -8.17
N ARG A 327 7.63 -4.99 -6.84
CA ARG A 327 6.56 -5.50 -5.97
C ARG A 327 5.28 -4.68 -6.11
N GLU A 328 5.41 -3.35 -6.13
CA GLU A 328 4.28 -2.45 -6.36
C GLU A 328 3.60 -2.72 -7.71
N LEU A 329 4.39 -2.87 -8.78
CA LEU A 329 3.89 -3.20 -10.13
C LEU A 329 3.21 -4.56 -10.21
N ALA A 330 3.64 -5.53 -9.39
CA ALA A 330 3.02 -6.83 -9.28
C ALA A 330 1.79 -6.85 -8.35
N GLY A 331 1.41 -5.71 -7.75
CA GLY A 331 0.34 -5.63 -6.76
C GLY A 331 0.68 -6.33 -5.44
N LEU A 332 1.95 -6.69 -5.23
CA LEU A 332 2.45 -7.26 -3.99
C LEU A 332 2.74 -6.09 -3.05
N GLY A 333 2.06 -6.04 -1.90
CA GLY A 333 2.18 -4.93 -0.95
C GLY A 333 3.63 -4.46 -0.77
N VAL A 334 3.86 -3.18 -1.03
CA VAL A 334 5.07 -2.46 -0.64
C VAL A 334 4.96 -2.32 0.87
N SER A 335 5.94 -2.83 1.63
CA SER A 335 6.01 -2.52 3.06
C SER A 335 6.05 -1.01 3.16
N ALA A 336 4.93 -0.39 3.56
CA ALA A 336 4.81 1.04 3.66
C ALA A 336 5.96 1.55 4.54
N SER A 337 6.46 2.76 4.26
CA SER A 337 7.46 3.48 5.06
C SER A 337 7.42 3.02 6.51
N SER A 338 8.58 2.61 7.02
CA SER A 338 8.91 1.98 8.31
C SER A 338 8.23 2.54 9.58
N TYR A 339 7.38 3.55 9.46
CA TYR A 339 6.54 4.12 10.50
C TYR A 339 5.14 3.48 10.63
N ALA A 340 4.50 3.01 9.55
CA ALA A 340 3.12 2.51 9.64
C ALA A 340 3.05 1.03 10.05
N ALA A 341 4.08 0.25 9.72
CA ALA A 341 4.14 -1.18 9.94
C ALA A 341 5.40 -1.59 10.71
N ARG A 342 5.83 -0.80 11.71
CA ARG A 342 6.56 -1.45 12.81
C ARG A 342 5.62 -2.53 13.29
N ARG A 343 5.97 -3.79 13.01
CA ARG A 343 5.33 -4.93 13.66
C ARG A 343 5.13 -4.49 15.09
N ILE A 344 3.87 -4.48 15.54
CA ILE A 344 3.57 -4.24 16.94
C ILE A 344 4.12 -5.47 17.65
N ASP A 345 5.44 -5.48 17.85
CA ASP A 345 6.06 -6.34 18.83
C ASP A 345 5.36 -5.99 20.13
N PHE A 346 5.02 -7.04 20.89
CA PHE A 346 4.29 -6.88 22.14
C PHE A 346 4.85 -5.69 22.94
N PRO A 347 4.01 -4.83 23.54
CA PRO A 347 4.47 -3.69 24.33
C PRO A 347 5.50 -4.05 25.42
N SER A 348 5.59 -5.33 25.80
CA SER A 348 6.61 -5.87 26.70
C SER A 348 8.03 -5.94 26.11
N LYS A 349 8.19 -5.87 24.78
CA LYS A 349 9.46 -5.93 24.05
C LYS A 349 9.95 -4.56 23.58
N THR A 350 9.08 -3.55 23.60
CA THR A 350 9.40 -2.18 23.21
C THR A 350 9.33 -1.28 24.42
N LEU A 351 10.45 -0.64 24.77
CA LEU A 351 10.45 0.42 25.78
C LEU A 351 9.50 1.56 25.37
N PRO A 352 9.02 2.38 26.34
CA PRO A 352 8.31 3.62 26.02
C PRO A 352 9.04 4.42 24.93
N PRO A 353 8.34 5.06 23.98
CA PRO A 353 8.95 5.56 22.73
C PRO A 353 10.15 6.49 22.94
N ALA A 354 10.13 7.28 24.02
CA ALA A 354 11.22 8.19 24.40
C ALA A 354 12.48 7.46 24.91
N LEU A 355 12.32 6.34 25.61
CA LEU A 355 13.43 5.50 26.09
C LEU A 355 13.92 4.58 24.98
N HIS A 356 13.01 3.99 24.19
CA HIS A 356 13.36 3.15 23.06
C HIS A 356 14.27 3.89 22.07
N ARG A 357 13.99 5.17 21.78
CA ARG A 357 14.84 6.02 20.92
C ARG A 357 16.24 6.28 21.48
N LYS A 358 16.43 6.25 22.81
CA LYS A 358 17.73 6.47 23.44
C LYS A 358 18.63 5.24 23.40
N TYR A 359 18.04 4.04 23.35
CA TYR A 359 18.75 2.77 23.36
C TYR A 359 18.82 2.10 21.98
N ILE A 360 18.21 2.69 20.95
CA ILE A 360 18.42 2.29 19.55
C ILE A 360 19.87 2.67 19.17
N SER A 361 20.65 1.67 18.76
CA SER A 361 21.99 1.93 18.24
C SER A 361 21.92 2.51 16.81
N PRO A 362 22.93 3.28 16.36
CA PRO A 362 23.01 3.69 14.96
C PRO A 362 23.13 2.50 13.99
N ALA A 363 23.58 1.33 14.45
CA ALA A 363 23.56 0.08 13.68
C ALA A 363 22.13 -0.41 13.41
N ASP A 364 21.23 -0.30 14.40
CA ASP A 364 19.79 -0.58 14.24
C ASP A 364 19.08 0.42 13.30
N SER A 365 19.61 1.64 13.21
CA SER A 365 19.10 2.69 12.32
C SER A 365 19.63 2.60 10.88
N GLN A 366 20.88 2.15 10.68
CA GLN A 366 21.45 1.87 9.35
C GLN A 366 20.84 0.61 8.72
N LEU A 367 20.36 -0.32 9.54
CA LEU A 367 19.47 -1.40 9.14
C LEU A 367 18.11 -0.90 8.63
N ALA A 368 17.75 0.40 8.72
CA ALA A 368 16.46 0.87 8.21
C ALA A 368 16.35 0.90 6.67
N ILE A 369 17.46 1.12 5.95
CA ILE A 369 17.44 1.15 4.46
C ILE A 369 17.60 -0.25 3.87
N GLY A 370 18.40 -1.11 4.52
CA GLY A 370 18.53 -2.53 4.17
C GLY A 370 17.42 -3.43 4.74
N GLY A 371 16.75 -2.97 5.80
CA GLY A 371 15.75 -3.73 6.55
C GLY A 371 14.43 -3.87 5.80
N GLN A 372 14.04 -2.89 4.99
CA GLN A 372 12.86 -3.02 4.13
C GLN A 372 13.03 -4.18 3.14
N LEU A 373 14.22 -4.31 2.54
CA LEU A 373 14.55 -5.40 1.63
C LEU A 373 14.63 -6.74 2.37
N ASP A 374 15.29 -6.78 3.53
CA ASP A 374 15.44 -8.00 4.32
C ASP A 374 14.14 -8.52 4.92
N GLU A 375 13.27 -7.62 5.40
CA GLU A 375 11.94 -7.97 5.86
C GLU A 375 11.08 -8.50 4.71
N ALA A 376 11.14 -7.84 3.56
CA ALA A 376 10.41 -8.26 2.36
C ALA A 376 10.81 -9.66 1.90
N VAL A 377 12.11 -9.95 1.86
CA VAL A 377 12.65 -11.27 1.51
C VAL A 377 12.33 -12.31 2.57
N SER A 378 12.52 -11.98 3.85
CA SER A 378 12.15 -12.87 4.97
C SER A 378 10.67 -13.22 4.96
N GLY A 379 9.81 -12.27 4.61
CA GLY A 379 8.38 -12.49 4.41
C GLY A 379 8.10 -13.51 3.30
N VAL A 380 8.78 -13.38 2.16
CA VAL A 380 8.68 -14.33 1.04
C VAL A 380 9.21 -15.70 1.46
N ARG A 381 10.42 -15.80 2.03
CA ARG A 381 10.98 -17.07 2.51
C ARG A 381 10.02 -17.79 3.46
N ASN A 382 9.52 -17.10 4.49
CA ASN A 382 8.60 -17.70 5.45
C ASN A 382 7.29 -18.16 4.80
N LEU A 383 6.79 -17.43 3.80
CA LEU A 383 5.63 -17.84 3.01
C LEU A 383 5.92 -19.15 2.26
N LEU A 384 7.05 -19.23 1.56
CA LEU A 384 7.41 -20.41 0.76
C LEU A 384 7.65 -21.64 1.64
N LEU A 385 8.39 -21.50 2.74
CA LEU A 385 8.64 -22.60 3.67
C LEU A 385 7.33 -23.08 4.31
N ARG A 386 6.43 -22.16 4.67
CA ARG A 386 5.12 -22.52 5.21
C ARG A 386 4.25 -23.23 4.17
N ASN A 387 4.27 -22.78 2.91
CA ASN A 387 3.54 -23.43 1.82
C ASN A 387 4.08 -24.84 1.56
N GLY A 388 5.41 -25.01 1.54
CA GLY A 388 6.07 -26.32 1.45
C GLY A 388 5.68 -27.25 2.61
N ALA A 389 5.75 -26.75 3.84
CA ALA A 389 5.35 -27.53 5.02
C ALA A 389 3.87 -27.96 4.95
N SER A 390 2.96 -27.07 4.56
CA SER A 390 1.54 -27.45 4.40
C SER A 390 1.32 -28.50 3.32
N ARG A 391 2.03 -28.44 2.20
CA ARG A 391 1.92 -29.42 1.11
C ARG A 391 2.47 -30.79 1.52
N GLY A 392 3.58 -30.82 2.27
CA GLY A 392 4.14 -32.07 2.80
C GLY A 392 3.29 -32.74 3.88
N GLU A 393 2.42 -31.99 4.55
CA GLU A 393 1.51 -32.52 5.57
C GLU A 393 0.19 -33.07 5.01
N GLU A 394 -0.28 -32.57 3.85
CA GLU A 394 -1.48 -33.09 3.16
C GLU A 394 -1.47 -34.62 2.95
N PRO A 395 -0.37 -35.26 2.52
CA PRO A 395 -0.32 -36.71 2.38
C PRO A 395 -0.27 -37.47 3.71
N VAL A 396 -0.03 -36.81 4.85
CA VAL A 396 0.08 -37.46 6.16
C VAL A 396 -1.19 -37.20 7.01
N PRO A 397 -2.14 -38.15 7.04
CA PRO A 397 -3.44 -37.93 7.68
C PRO A 397 -3.37 -37.71 9.20
N GLU A 398 -2.33 -38.19 9.88
CA GLU A 398 -2.13 -38.00 11.33
C GLU A 398 -1.80 -36.54 11.68
N LEU A 399 -0.87 -35.93 10.93
CA LEU A 399 -0.50 -34.51 11.08
C LEU A 399 -1.66 -33.58 10.71
N ALA A 400 -2.39 -33.92 9.65
CA ALA A 400 -3.59 -33.17 9.24
C ALA A 400 -4.71 -33.22 10.31
N LYS A 401 -4.90 -34.37 10.96
CA LYS A 401 -5.83 -34.53 12.09
C LYS A 401 -5.37 -33.73 13.31
N GLU A 402 -4.09 -33.81 13.68
CA GLU A 402 -3.54 -33.08 14.81
C GLU A 402 -3.71 -31.55 14.67
N LYS A 403 -3.44 -30.99 13.48
CA LYS A 403 -3.65 -29.56 13.23
C LYS A 403 -5.11 -29.12 13.25
N ARG A 404 -6.04 -29.98 12.81
CA ARG A 404 -7.49 -29.72 12.91
C ARG A 404 -7.96 -29.74 14.37
N LEU A 405 -7.30 -30.52 15.22
CA LEU A 405 -7.58 -30.64 16.65
C LEU A 405 -6.88 -29.57 17.51
N ARG A 406 -5.79 -28.97 17.02
CA ARG A 406 -5.18 -27.80 17.68
C ARG A 406 -6.12 -26.60 17.56
N VAL A 407 -6.80 -26.28 18.66
CA VAL A 407 -7.55 -25.03 18.84
C VAL A 407 -6.56 -23.87 18.88
N ASN A 408 -6.20 -23.38 17.71
CA ASN A 408 -5.46 -22.14 17.61
C ASN A 408 -6.47 -21.02 17.90
N SER A 409 -6.21 -20.19 18.90
CA SER A 409 -7.05 -19.03 19.27
C SER A 409 -6.97 -17.97 18.17
N LYS A 410 -7.58 -18.26 17.02
CA LYS A 410 -7.74 -17.31 15.94
C LYS A 410 -8.70 -16.23 16.44
N LYS A 411 -8.14 -15.14 16.96
CA LYS A 411 -8.80 -13.84 17.04
C LYS A 411 -9.00 -13.32 15.61
N ARG A 412 -9.86 -13.98 14.84
CA ARG A 412 -10.46 -13.39 13.65
C ARG A 412 -11.90 -13.10 14.04
N PRO A 413 -12.32 -11.83 14.15
CA PRO A 413 -13.73 -11.56 14.28
C PRO A 413 -14.41 -12.10 13.02
N VAL A 414 -15.34 -13.03 13.21
CA VAL A 414 -16.11 -13.70 12.15
C VAL A 414 -17.10 -12.72 11.49
N ILE A 415 -17.28 -11.55 12.11
CA ILE A 415 -18.10 -10.45 11.64
C ILE A 415 -17.19 -9.22 11.60
N ALA A 416 -16.89 -8.72 10.40
CA ALA A 416 -16.31 -7.39 10.27
C ALA A 416 -17.45 -6.39 10.52
N GLU A 417 -17.37 -5.63 11.60
CA GLU A 417 -18.23 -4.45 11.80
C GLU A 417 -17.91 -3.45 10.69
N ILE A 418 -18.79 -3.38 9.68
CA ILE A 418 -18.70 -2.41 8.59
C ILE A 418 -18.70 -1.01 9.23
N GLY A 419 -17.55 -0.34 9.19
CA GLY A 419 -17.40 1.02 9.74
C GLY A 419 -16.72 1.13 11.10
N SER A 420 -16.13 0.06 11.63
CA SER A 420 -15.30 0.11 12.84
C SER A 420 -14.21 1.20 12.71
N PRO A 421 -13.88 1.96 13.77
CA PRO A 421 -12.85 3.00 13.72
C PRO A 421 -11.48 2.44 13.27
N ASN A 422 -11.18 1.18 13.58
CA ASN A 422 -9.98 0.49 13.09
C ASN A 422 -10.04 0.18 11.59
N GLU A 423 -11.21 -0.12 11.03
CA GLU A 423 -11.40 -0.33 9.59
C GLU A 423 -11.26 0.98 8.83
N ARG A 424 -11.79 2.09 9.36
CA ARG A 424 -11.59 3.43 8.79
C ARG A 424 -10.13 3.89 8.87
N LEU A 425 -9.43 3.57 9.95
CA LEU A 425 -7.99 3.81 10.09
C LEU A 425 -7.18 2.95 9.10
N MET A 426 -7.52 1.67 8.94
CA MET A 426 -6.87 0.75 8.00
C MET A 426 -7.18 1.09 6.54
N ALA A 427 -8.41 1.51 6.22
CA ALA A 427 -8.83 1.93 4.88
C ALA A 427 -8.25 3.28 4.46
N ASN A 428 -8.01 4.21 5.40
CA ASN A 428 -7.28 5.45 5.13
C ASN A 428 -5.75 5.25 5.11
N GLN A 429 -5.23 4.17 5.69
CA GLN A 429 -3.80 3.86 5.70
C GLN A 429 -3.37 2.90 4.60
N GLN A 430 -4.30 2.18 3.97
CA GLN A 430 -4.03 1.51 2.71
C GLN A 430 -3.97 2.57 1.62
N PRO A 431 -2.79 2.83 1.00
CA PRO A 431 -2.80 3.53 -0.27
C PRO A 431 -3.70 2.70 -1.18
N GLN A 432 -4.79 3.31 -1.68
CA GLN A 432 -5.67 2.68 -2.67
C GLN A 432 -4.79 1.91 -3.64
N ALA A 433 -4.97 0.58 -3.74
CA ALA A 433 -4.13 -0.27 -4.57
C ALA A 433 -4.17 0.28 -6.00
N GLN A 434 -3.19 1.10 -6.36
CA GLN A 434 -3.20 1.84 -7.61
C GLN A 434 -3.00 0.80 -8.70
N THR A 435 -3.94 0.70 -9.63
CA THR A 435 -3.84 -0.25 -10.74
C THR A 435 -2.52 0.02 -11.48
N PRO A 436 -1.65 -1.00 -11.65
CA PRO A 436 -0.40 -0.80 -12.37
C PRO A 436 -0.70 -0.41 -13.82
N VAL A 437 -0.03 0.63 -14.33
CA VAL A 437 -0.17 1.09 -15.72
C VAL A 437 0.34 0.05 -16.70
N VAL A 438 1.36 -0.71 -16.30
CA VAL A 438 1.80 -1.90 -17.01
C VAL A 438 1.95 -3.06 -16.03
N PRO A 439 1.38 -4.23 -16.30
CA PRO A 439 1.56 -5.40 -15.45
C PRO A 439 3.04 -5.83 -15.44
N PHE A 440 3.57 -6.11 -14.26
CA PHE A 440 4.98 -6.46 -14.10
C PHE A 440 5.38 -7.70 -14.92
N LYS A 441 4.48 -8.69 -15.07
CA LYS A 441 4.75 -9.94 -15.80
C LYS A 441 5.24 -9.75 -17.24
N ASP A 442 4.83 -8.66 -17.90
CA ASP A 442 5.15 -8.39 -19.30
C ASP A 442 6.45 -7.60 -19.47
N ILE A 443 6.92 -6.93 -18.41
CA ILE A 443 8.12 -6.06 -18.41
C ILE A 443 9.30 -6.71 -17.65
N ALA A 444 9.03 -7.67 -16.75
CA ALA A 444 10.00 -8.18 -15.80
C ALA A 444 11.29 -8.71 -16.43
N ALA A 445 11.18 -9.48 -17.52
CA ALA A 445 12.34 -10.06 -18.19
C ALA A 445 13.21 -8.98 -18.85
N ASP A 446 12.62 -8.16 -19.72
CA ASP A 446 13.35 -7.26 -20.61
C ASP A 446 13.97 -6.05 -19.88
N PHE A 447 13.32 -5.53 -18.85
CA PHE A 447 13.70 -4.24 -18.23
C PHE A 447 14.27 -4.36 -16.80
N PHE A 448 14.02 -5.47 -16.10
CA PHE A 448 14.46 -5.65 -14.72
C PHE A 448 15.48 -6.79 -14.58
N ILE A 449 15.07 -8.02 -14.86
CA ILE A 449 15.83 -9.21 -14.47
C ILE A 449 16.98 -9.47 -15.45
N MET A 450 16.72 -9.59 -16.75
CA MET A 450 17.78 -9.92 -17.71
C MET A 450 18.85 -8.83 -17.83
N PRO A 451 18.52 -7.52 -17.84
CA PRO A 451 19.55 -6.48 -17.81
C PRO A 451 20.45 -6.59 -16.56
N LEU A 452 19.88 -6.91 -15.40
CA LEU A 452 20.61 -7.06 -14.14
C LEU A 452 21.53 -8.28 -14.19
N VAL A 453 21.02 -9.43 -14.63
CA VAL A 453 21.75 -10.69 -14.76
C VAL A 453 22.88 -10.55 -15.80
N ASN A 454 22.58 -10.03 -16.99
CA ASN A 454 23.56 -9.90 -18.06
C ASN A 454 24.70 -8.93 -17.68
N ARG A 455 24.37 -7.77 -17.09
CA ARG A 455 25.42 -6.84 -16.62
C ARG A 455 26.21 -7.42 -15.45
N PHE A 456 25.56 -8.18 -14.56
CA PHE A 456 26.26 -8.92 -13.52
C PHE A 456 27.30 -9.86 -14.13
N TRP A 457 26.91 -10.68 -15.09
CA TRP A 457 27.82 -11.61 -15.77
C TRP A 457 28.99 -10.91 -16.46
N LEU A 458 28.73 -9.81 -17.16
CA LEU A 458 29.79 -9.00 -17.78
C LEU A 458 30.78 -8.49 -16.74
N HIS A 459 30.28 -7.90 -15.64
CA HIS A 459 31.13 -7.41 -14.56
C HIS A 459 31.89 -8.53 -13.84
N PHE A 460 31.25 -9.67 -13.65
CA PHE A 460 31.83 -10.83 -13.00
C PHE A 460 32.94 -11.47 -13.83
N GLN A 461 32.72 -11.62 -15.14
CA GLN A 461 33.73 -12.11 -16.08
C GLN A 461 34.92 -11.15 -16.14
N ASP A 462 34.68 -9.84 -16.26
CA ASP A 462 35.73 -8.82 -16.26
C ASP A 462 36.57 -8.85 -14.98
N ALA A 463 35.92 -8.99 -13.82
CA ALA A 463 36.61 -9.12 -12.54
C ALA A 463 37.42 -10.42 -12.46
N SER A 464 36.85 -11.55 -12.88
CA SER A 464 37.53 -12.85 -12.88
C SER A 464 38.76 -12.86 -13.80
N ILE A 465 38.68 -12.19 -14.96
CA ILE A 465 39.82 -12.03 -15.88
C ILE A 465 40.91 -11.16 -15.25
N ARG A 466 40.54 -10.09 -14.53
CA ARG A 466 41.52 -9.21 -13.86
C ARG A 466 42.20 -9.93 -12.69
N GLU A 467 41.43 -10.70 -11.92
CA GLU A 467 41.94 -11.49 -10.81
C GLU A 467 42.93 -12.56 -11.28
N THR A 468 42.58 -13.33 -12.31
CA THR A 468 43.46 -14.36 -12.90
C THR A 468 44.76 -13.77 -13.45
N ARG A 469 44.71 -12.61 -14.13
CA ARG A 469 45.92 -11.90 -14.58
C ARG A 469 46.78 -11.44 -13.41
N ALA A 470 46.19 -10.94 -12.34
CA ALA A 470 46.95 -10.49 -11.19
C ALA A 470 47.63 -11.66 -10.46
N LEU A 471 46.91 -12.77 -10.28
CA LEU A 471 47.47 -14.02 -9.75
C LEU A 471 48.67 -14.49 -10.58
N ALA A 472 48.59 -14.42 -11.92
CA ALA A 472 49.69 -14.76 -12.81
C ALA A 472 50.92 -13.83 -12.65
N THR A 473 50.69 -12.57 -12.27
CA THR A 473 51.76 -11.59 -11.96
C THR A 473 52.21 -11.60 -10.48
N GLY A 474 51.70 -12.52 -9.66
CA GLY A 474 52.01 -12.59 -8.23
C GLY A 474 51.38 -11.49 -7.37
N SER A 475 50.43 -10.72 -7.91
CA SER A 475 49.72 -9.65 -7.20
C SER A 475 48.28 -10.06 -6.89
N ARG A 476 47.74 -9.63 -5.74
CA ARG A 476 46.31 -9.79 -5.46
C ARG A 476 45.57 -8.60 -6.06
N TYR A 477 44.72 -8.84 -7.06
CA TYR A 477 43.89 -7.76 -7.62
C TYR A 477 42.81 -7.36 -6.62
N ARG A 478 43.03 -6.27 -5.90
CA ARG A 478 41.98 -5.55 -5.18
C ARG A 478 41.86 -4.15 -5.78
N GLY A 479 41.38 -4.08 -7.03
CA GLY A 479 41.20 -2.81 -7.73
C GLY A 479 40.19 -1.92 -7.01
N ALA A 480 40.54 -0.65 -6.83
CA ALA A 480 39.61 0.37 -6.32
C ALA A 480 38.37 0.45 -7.24
N GLY A 481 37.18 0.28 -6.66
CA GLY A 481 35.90 0.30 -7.40
C GLY A 481 35.40 -1.06 -7.88
N THR A 482 36.24 -1.89 -8.52
CA THR A 482 35.83 -3.21 -9.07
C THR A 482 35.38 -4.18 -7.96
N GLY A 483 36.00 -4.11 -6.78
CA GLY A 483 35.62 -4.92 -5.63
C GLY A 483 34.33 -4.48 -4.92
N MET A 484 33.77 -3.31 -5.24
CA MET A 484 32.58 -2.83 -4.52
C MET A 484 31.33 -3.63 -4.87
N VAL A 485 31.10 -3.91 -6.17
CA VAL A 485 29.91 -4.66 -6.62
C VAL A 485 30.02 -6.14 -6.27
N LEU A 486 31.23 -6.69 -6.27
CA LEU A 486 31.50 -8.08 -5.89
C LEU A 486 31.83 -8.24 -4.39
N SER A 487 31.65 -7.18 -3.60
CA SER A 487 31.76 -7.31 -2.15
C SER A 487 30.64 -8.22 -1.63
N PRO A 488 30.88 -9.05 -0.60
CA PRO A 488 29.86 -9.92 -0.03
C PRO A 488 28.57 -9.18 0.32
N MET A 489 28.67 -7.98 0.90
CA MET A 489 27.51 -7.14 1.20
C MET A 489 26.72 -6.73 -0.07
N ALA A 490 27.42 -6.39 -1.15
CA ALA A 490 26.76 -6.03 -2.41
C ALA A 490 26.12 -7.25 -3.08
N LEU A 491 26.81 -8.39 -3.09
CA LEU A 491 26.29 -9.65 -3.63
C LEU A 491 25.05 -10.13 -2.89
N GLU A 492 25.05 -10.08 -1.55
CA GLU A 492 23.88 -10.39 -0.73
C GLU A 492 22.68 -9.55 -1.18
N LYS A 493 22.85 -8.22 -1.30
CA LYS A 493 21.75 -7.33 -1.70
C LYS A 493 21.31 -7.55 -3.14
N ILE A 494 22.21 -7.80 -4.10
CA ILE A 494 21.83 -8.17 -5.47
C ILE A 494 20.95 -9.43 -5.45
N LEU A 495 21.40 -10.49 -4.77
CA LEU A 495 20.66 -11.76 -4.70
C LEU A 495 19.29 -11.56 -4.05
N MET A 496 19.22 -10.82 -2.93
CA MET A 496 17.95 -10.49 -2.28
C MET A 496 17.00 -9.70 -3.20
N THR A 497 17.51 -8.75 -3.98
CA THR A 497 16.67 -8.08 -4.98
C THR A 497 16.20 -9.02 -6.07
N LEU A 498 17.09 -9.90 -6.56
CA LEU A 498 16.75 -10.89 -7.57
C LEU A 498 15.65 -11.83 -7.06
N THR A 499 15.72 -12.29 -5.81
CA THR A 499 14.68 -13.06 -5.12
C THR A 499 13.32 -12.38 -5.18
N LEU A 500 13.25 -11.08 -4.87
CA LEU A 500 12.00 -10.32 -4.92
C LEU A 500 11.50 -10.07 -6.34
N LEU A 501 12.40 -9.76 -7.28
CA LEU A 501 12.06 -9.57 -8.69
C LEU A 501 11.49 -10.86 -9.30
N LEU A 502 12.10 -12.01 -9.02
CA LEU A 502 11.61 -13.32 -9.47
C LEU A 502 10.26 -13.68 -8.83
N HIS A 503 10.09 -13.40 -7.54
CA HIS A 503 8.80 -13.60 -6.88
C HIS A 503 7.70 -12.66 -7.40
N ALA A 504 8.05 -11.45 -7.83
CA ALA A 504 7.13 -10.56 -8.53
C ALA A 504 6.84 -11.05 -9.97
N ALA A 505 7.81 -11.68 -10.63
CA ALA A 505 7.76 -12.13 -12.02
C ALA A 505 7.11 -13.52 -12.22
N ARG A 506 6.49 -14.10 -11.19
CA ARG A 506 5.96 -15.48 -11.18
C ARG A 506 5.09 -15.87 -12.36
N HIS A 507 4.35 -14.92 -12.94
CA HIS A 507 3.45 -15.19 -14.06
C HIS A 507 3.97 -14.62 -15.38
N SER A 508 5.27 -14.34 -15.48
CA SER A 508 5.92 -13.93 -16.73
C SER A 508 6.02 -15.13 -17.69
N PRO A 509 5.71 -14.95 -18.98
CA PRO A 509 5.78 -16.04 -19.96
C PRO A 509 7.21 -16.59 -20.14
N LEU A 510 8.23 -15.77 -19.89
CA LEU A 510 9.64 -16.16 -20.00
C LEU A 510 10.20 -16.77 -18.71
N PHE A 511 9.38 -16.93 -17.66
CA PHE A 511 9.86 -17.36 -16.35
C PHE A 511 10.50 -18.74 -16.39
N LEU A 512 9.81 -19.74 -16.94
CA LEU A 512 10.26 -21.14 -16.93
C LEU A 512 11.45 -21.40 -17.85
N ALA A 513 11.48 -20.75 -19.01
CA ALA A 513 12.46 -21.03 -20.06
C ALA A 513 13.77 -20.23 -19.88
N VAL A 514 13.68 -19.01 -19.34
CA VAL A 514 14.82 -18.07 -19.28
C VAL A 514 15.08 -17.62 -17.85
N LEU A 515 14.10 -17.02 -17.16
CA LEU A 515 14.39 -16.35 -15.88
C LEU A 515 14.83 -17.32 -14.78
N SER A 516 14.17 -18.48 -14.65
CA SER A 516 14.49 -19.46 -13.63
C SER A 516 15.86 -20.13 -13.83
N PRO A 517 16.25 -20.64 -15.03
CA PRO A 517 17.57 -21.22 -15.20
C PRO A 517 18.70 -20.20 -15.06
N GLU A 518 18.56 -19.01 -15.64
CA GLU A 518 19.59 -17.95 -15.55
C GLU A 518 19.81 -17.48 -14.10
N ALA A 519 18.73 -17.34 -13.33
CA ALA A 519 18.83 -16.99 -11.92
C ALA A 519 19.43 -18.11 -11.05
N LEU A 520 19.10 -19.38 -11.34
CA LEU A 520 19.67 -20.54 -10.65
C LEU A 520 21.17 -20.66 -10.90
N GLU A 521 21.61 -20.46 -12.15
CA GLU A 521 23.04 -20.47 -12.50
C GLU A 521 23.80 -19.34 -11.80
N LEU A 522 23.25 -18.12 -11.80
CA LEU A 522 23.84 -16.99 -11.08
C LEU A 522 23.92 -17.28 -9.57
N ALA A 523 22.83 -17.75 -8.95
CA ALA A 523 22.81 -18.04 -7.53
C ALA A 523 23.82 -19.13 -7.14
N MET A 524 23.90 -20.20 -7.93
CA MET A 524 24.83 -21.30 -7.69
C MET A 524 26.29 -20.87 -7.87
N THR A 525 26.61 -20.12 -8.93
CA THR A 525 27.99 -19.66 -9.17
C THR A 525 28.48 -18.69 -8.11
N VAL A 526 27.62 -17.79 -7.61
CA VAL A 526 27.94 -16.92 -6.48
C VAL A 526 28.04 -17.72 -5.18
N GLY A 527 27.08 -18.61 -4.93
CA GLY A 527 27.03 -19.44 -3.73
C GLY A 527 28.19 -20.41 -3.57
N LEU A 528 28.69 -21.01 -4.65
CA LEU A 528 29.83 -21.93 -4.63
C LEU A 528 31.17 -21.23 -4.34
N ARG A 529 31.28 -19.93 -4.62
CA ARG A 529 32.51 -19.15 -4.36
C ARG A 529 32.64 -18.69 -2.91
N HIS A 530 31.52 -18.58 -2.20
CA HIS A 530 31.48 -18.15 -0.80
C HIS A 530 31.42 -19.38 0.11
N LYS A 531 32.12 -19.34 1.25
CA LYS A 531 32.15 -20.46 2.18
C LYS A 531 31.20 -20.17 3.34
N THR A 532 30.49 -21.19 3.81
CA THR A 532 29.93 -21.15 5.16
C THR A 532 31.08 -21.42 6.15
N PRO A 533 31.19 -20.66 7.25
CA PRO A 533 32.24 -20.90 8.23
C PRO A 533 32.09 -22.32 8.82
N PRO A 534 33.20 -23.06 9.02
CA PRO A 534 33.18 -24.20 9.93
C PRO A 534 32.92 -23.69 11.35
N ASN A 535 32.05 -24.37 12.10
CA ASN A 535 31.75 -24.09 13.52
C ASN A 535 32.93 -24.47 14.45
N ASP A 536 34.18 -24.20 14.06
CA ASP A 536 35.35 -24.51 14.87
C ASP A 536 35.69 -23.35 15.80
N ASP A 537 35.67 -23.65 17.10
CA ASP A 537 36.04 -22.87 18.29
C ASP A 537 35.94 -21.33 18.22
N PRO A 538 34.99 -20.68 18.93
CA PRO A 538 34.92 -19.23 19.06
C PRO A 538 36.09 -18.59 19.83
N MET A 539 37.11 -19.38 20.21
CA MET A 539 38.28 -18.98 21.00
C MET A 539 39.56 -18.76 20.17
N THR A 540 39.57 -19.09 18.88
CA THR A 540 40.81 -19.09 18.06
C THR A 540 40.79 -18.13 16.87
N SER A 541 39.67 -17.48 16.55
CA SER A 541 39.56 -16.55 15.42
C SER A 541 39.64 -15.09 15.88
N GLU A 542 40.52 -14.31 15.25
CA GLU A 542 40.55 -12.85 15.42
C GLU A 542 39.21 -12.23 15.01
N PRO A 543 38.71 -11.18 15.70
CA PRO A 543 37.39 -10.60 15.46
C PRO A 543 37.19 -10.08 14.02
N GLU A 544 38.25 -9.63 13.34
CA GLU A 544 38.19 -9.19 11.94
C GLU A 544 37.95 -10.35 10.95
N LEU A 545 38.41 -11.57 11.28
CA LEU A 545 38.19 -12.77 10.46
C LEU A 545 36.76 -13.29 10.63
N GLN A 546 36.18 -13.14 11.83
CA GLN A 546 34.79 -13.51 12.11
C GLN A 546 33.80 -12.67 11.30
N GLU A 547 33.92 -11.33 11.29
CA GLU A 547 33.02 -10.46 10.51
C GLU A 547 33.03 -10.77 9.01
N GLY A 548 34.20 -11.10 8.45
CA GLY A 548 34.33 -11.50 7.05
C GLY A 548 33.56 -12.79 6.75
N THR A 549 33.69 -13.80 7.60
CA THR A 549 33.00 -15.10 7.42
C THR A 549 31.49 -15.01 7.58
N GLU A 550 30.99 -14.13 8.46
CA GLU A 550 29.55 -13.92 8.62
C GLU A 550 28.90 -13.29 7.37
N GLN A 551 29.62 -12.37 6.71
CA GLN A 551 29.16 -11.75 5.47
C GLN A 551 29.17 -12.74 4.29
N GLU A 552 30.11 -13.69 4.26
CA GLU A 552 30.09 -14.75 3.25
C GLU A 552 28.90 -15.71 3.46
N ALA A 553 28.56 -16.02 4.70
CA ALA A 553 27.41 -16.85 5.04
C ALA A 553 26.08 -16.19 4.65
N SER A 554 25.96 -14.86 4.76
CA SER A 554 24.75 -14.14 4.32
C SER A 554 24.56 -14.19 2.80
N VAL A 555 25.65 -14.16 2.02
CA VAL A 555 25.60 -14.36 0.57
C VAL A 555 25.07 -15.74 0.22
N VAL A 556 25.57 -16.80 0.88
CA VAL A 556 25.07 -18.17 0.69
C VAL A 556 23.59 -18.27 1.04
N SER A 557 23.16 -17.64 2.14
CA SER A 557 21.74 -17.58 2.50
C SER A 557 20.89 -16.93 1.40
N ALA A 558 21.33 -15.78 0.86
CA ALA A 558 20.61 -15.07 -0.19
C ALA A 558 20.56 -15.89 -1.49
N ALA A 559 21.63 -16.60 -1.83
CA ALA A 559 21.68 -17.48 -2.99
C ALA A 559 20.68 -18.66 -2.85
N LEU A 560 20.62 -19.29 -1.68
CA LEU A 560 19.64 -20.35 -1.40
C LEU A 560 18.19 -19.83 -1.48
N GLU A 561 17.94 -18.58 -1.08
CA GLU A 561 16.61 -17.95 -1.20
C GLU A 561 16.21 -17.71 -2.67
N VAL A 562 17.15 -17.31 -3.53
CA VAL A 562 16.91 -17.24 -4.98
C VAL A 562 16.53 -18.62 -5.51
N CYS A 563 17.31 -19.66 -5.17
CA CYS A 563 17.03 -21.04 -5.59
C CYS A 563 15.65 -21.51 -5.11
N LEU A 564 15.30 -21.24 -3.85
CA LEU A 564 14.00 -21.62 -3.29
C LEU A 564 12.84 -20.97 -4.04
N VAL A 565 12.92 -19.67 -4.36
CA VAL A 565 11.90 -18.98 -5.16
C VAL A 565 11.81 -19.58 -6.56
N CYS A 566 12.94 -19.76 -7.27
CA CYS A 566 12.93 -20.30 -8.63
C CYS A 566 12.30 -21.70 -8.69
N LEU A 567 12.67 -22.58 -7.76
CA LEU A 567 12.17 -23.95 -7.72
C LEU A 567 10.70 -24.02 -7.32
N ASP A 568 10.27 -23.27 -6.31
CA ASP A 568 8.86 -23.28 -5.89
C ASP A 568 7.95 -22.72 -6.97
N VAL A 569 8.32 -21.60 -7.60
CA VAL A 569 7.52 -21.01 -8.68
C VAL A 569 7.50 -21.91 -9.90
N SER A 570 8.62 -22.51 -10.29
CA SER A 570 8.64 -23.45 -11.41
C SER A 570 7.76 -24.67 -11.10
N PHE A 571 7.80 -25.19 -9.87
CA PHE A 571 6.93 -26.26 -9.44
C PHE A 571 5.44 -25.86 -9.47
N GLU A 572 5.09 -24.64 -9.09
CA GLU A 572 3.71 -24.14 -9.14
C GLU A 572 3.15 -24.00 -10.56
N LEU A 573 3.98 -23.59 -11.52
CA LEU A 573 3.54 -23.33 -12.89
C LEU A 573 3.42 -24.59 -13.74
N ASP A 574 4.43 -25.46 -13.73
CA ASP A 574 4.49 -26.65 -14.60
C ASP A 574 4.86 -27.95 -13.86
N GLY A 575 4.91 -27.91 -12.52
CA GLY A 575 5.37 -29.04 -11.72
C GLY A 575 6.89 -29.25 -11.74
N GLY A 576 7.67 -28.28 -12.24
CA GLY A 576 9.11 -28.40 -12.43
C GLY A 576 9.50 -29.13 -13.71
N ARG A 577 8.57 -29.29 -14.67
CA ARG A 577 8.79 -30.05 -15.91
C ARG A 577 9.95 -29.47 -16.72
N THR A 578 9.91 -28.17 -16.99
CA THR A 578 10.88 -27.50 -17.87
C THR A 578 12.29 -27.62 -17.31
N LEU A 579 12.47 -27.35 -16.02
CA LEU A 579 13.77 -27.51 -15.35
C LEU A 579 14.22 -28.98 -15.35
N ALA A 580 13.30 -29.93 -15.10
CA ALA A 580 13.63 -31.35 -15.02
C ALA A 580 13.92 -32.01 -16.37
N LEU A 581 13.50 -31.41 -17.49
CA LEU A 581 13.77 -31.93 -18.83
C LEU A 581 14.96 -31.21 -19.49
N ASP A 582 14.90 -29.88 -19.52
CA ASP A 582 15.83 -29.08 -20.32
C ASP A 582 17.11 -28.72 -19.55
N LYS A 583 17.05 -28.71 -18.21
CA LYS A 583 18.11 -28.22 -17.30
C LYS A 583 18.38 -29.19 -16.14
N THR A 584 18.40 -30.50 -16.43
CA THR A 584 18.64 -31.57 -15.44
C THR A 584 19.92 -31.38 -14.63
N GLN A 585 21.04 -31.09 -15.30
CA GLN A 585 22.34 -30.89 -14.66
C GLN A 585 22.32 -29.76 -13.63
N LEU A 586 21.57 -28.69 -13.92
CA LEU A 586 21.43 -27.56 -13.02
C LEU A 586 20.64 -27.94 -11.76
N ILE A 587 19.54 -28.70 -11.90
CA ILE A 587 18.78 -29.20 -10.74
C ILE A 587 19.65 -30.09 -9.86
N LEU A 588 20.37 -31.04 -10.46
CA LEU A 588 21.23 -31.97 -9.71
C LEU A 588 22.34 -31.21 -8.97
N ALA A 589 23.01 -30.27 -9.65
CA ALA A 589 24.05 -29.46 -9.04
C ALA A 589 23.52 -28.59 -7.89
N VAL A 590 22.35 -27.96 -8.04
CA VAL A 590 21.71 -27.20 -6.96
C VAL A 590 21.33 -28.12 -5.79
N GLY A 591 20.90 -29.36 -6.08
CA GLY A 591 20.55 -30.36 -5.07
C GLY A 591 21.74 -30.85 -4.26
N GLU A 592 22.84 -31.20 -4.92
CA GLU A 592 24.09 -31.60 -4.28
C GLU A 592 24.68 -30.46 -3.44
N TRP A 593 24.68 -29.24 -4.00
CA TRP A 593 25.18 -28.06 -3.30
C TRP A 593 24.34 -27.73 -2.05
N ALA A 594 23.01 -27.66 -2.19
CA ALA A 594 22.12 -27.36 -1.06
C ALA A 594 22.13 -28.49 -0.01
N GLY A 595 22.21 -29.75 -0.45
CA GLY A 595 22.36 -30.92 0.43
C GLY A 595 23.65 -30.86 1.25
N GLY A 596 24.78 -30.58 0.60
CA GLY A 596 26.07 -30.43 1.28
C GLY A 596 26.08 -29.29 2.30
N ILE A 597 25.42 -28.15 2.02
CA ILE A 597 25.25 -27.06 3.00
C ILE A 597 24.35 -27.53 4.16
N PHE A 598 23.21 -28.15 3.86
CA PHE A 598 22.28 -28.62 4.87
C PHE A 598 22.89 -29.65 5.81
N GLU A 599 23.69 -30.60 5.30
CA GLU A 599 24.40 -31.59 6.10
C GLU A 599 25.45 -30.96 7.02
N ARG A 600 26.20 -29.97 6.53
CA ARG A 600 27.18 -29.23 7.35
C ARG A 600 26.49 -28.46 8.48
N GLU A 601 25.44 -27.72 8.17
CA GLU A 601 24.64 -26.95 9.15
C GLU A 601 23.81 -27.84 10.08
N SER A 602 23.61 -29.12 9.73
CA SER A 602 22.89 -30.10 10.57
C SER A 602 23.81 -30.99 11.39
N GLY A 603 25.02 -31.25 10.90
CA GLY A 603 26.07 -32.04 11.57
C GLY A 603 26.87 -31.26 12.61
N GLY A 604 26.78 -29.92 12.61
CA GLY A 604 27.29 -29.05 13.68
C GLY A 604 26.59 -29.33 15.01
N GLY A 605 27.16 -30.20 15.83
CA GLY A 605 26.60 -30.62 17.10
C GLY A 605 26.53 -29.49 18.13
N ARG A 606 25.41 -29.45 18.86
CA ARG A 606 25.06 -28.59 20.01
C ARG A 606 24.73 -27.12 19.70
N VAL A 607 23.55 -26.92 19.12
CA VAL A 607 22.72 -25.80 19.59
C VAL A 607 21.84 -26.35 20.71
N ALA A 608 22.20 -26.03 21.95
CA ALA A 608 21.28 -26.13 23.08
C ALA A 608 19.95 -25.50 22.67
N ALA A 609 18.85 -26.19 22.95
CA ALA A 609 17.50 -25.75 22.61
C ALA A 609 17.31 -24.26 22.91
N GLY A 610 17.28 -23.42 21.87
CA GLY A 610 16.90 -22.01 21.97
C GLY A 610 17.86 -20.93 21.46
N GLN A 611 19.11 -21.23 21.07
CA GLN A 611 20.06 -20.22 20.57
C GLN A 611 20.78 -20.64 19.29
N GLY A 612 20.02 -20.90 18.22
CA GLY A 612 20.60 -20.81 16.87
C GLY A 612 20.59 -19.34 16.49
N GLY A 613 21.72 -18.79 16.04
CA GLY A 613 21.75 -17.41 15.55
C GLY A 613 20.67 -17.19 14.49
N MET A 614 20.07 -16.00 14.43
CA MET A 614 18.98 -15.69 13.49
C MET A 614 19.38 -15.96 12.02
N ARG A 615 20.70 -15.90 11.74
CA ARG A 615 21.32 -16.19 10.43
C ARG A 615 21.59 -17.67 10.19
N GLU A 616 22.12 -18.40 11.17
CA GLU A 616 22.36 -19.85 11.07
C GLU A 616 21.05 -20.62 10.84
N GLY A 617 20.00 -20.27 11.61
CA GLY A 617 18.67 -20.81 11.40
C GLY A 617 18.07 -20.48 10.03
N ARG A 618 18.47 -19.35 9.42
CA ARG A 618 18.02 -18.93 8.09
C ARG A 618 18.67 -19.78 6.99
N ILE A 619 19.98 -20.02 7.07
CA ILE A 619 20.72 -20.83 6.09
C ILE A 619 20.16 -22.26 6.12
N LYS A 620 20.06 -22.86 7.31
CA LYS A 620 19.53 -24.20 7.51
C LYS A 620 18.10 -24.36 6.99
N ALA A 621 17.22 -23.40 7.27
CA ALA A 621 15.84 -23.45 6.80
C ALA A 621 15.74 -23.30 5.27
N SER A 622 16.59 -22.45 4.67
CA SER A 622 16.59 -22.21 3.23
C SER A 622 17.17 -23.39 2.46
N SER A 623 18.29 -23.98 2.93
CA SER A 623 18.88 -25.19 2.34
C SER A 623 17.93 -26.39 2.44
N ALA A 624 17.31 -26.60 3.60
CA ALA A 624 16.27 -27.62 3.77
C ALA A 624 15.10 -27.41 2.78
N GLY A 625 14.62 -26.18 2.63
CA GLY A 625 13.55 -25.84 1.70
C GLY A 625 13.91 -26.18 0.25
N VAL A 626 15.14 -25.86 -0.18
CA VAL A 626 15.64 -26.18 -1.52
C VAL A 626 15.71 -27.70 -1.74
N VAL A 627 16.28 -28.44 -0.78
CA VAL A 627 16.39 -29.91 -0.86
C VAL A 627 15.02 -30.55 -0.98
N VAL A 628 14.05 -30.12 -0.16
CA VAL A 628 12.66 -30.62 -0.22
C VAL A 628 12.02 -30.33 -1.58
N LYS A 629 12.23 -29.14 -2.15
CA LYS A 629 11.68 -28.80 -3.47
C LYS A 629 12.30 -29.63 -4.60
N ILE A 630 13.59 -29.90 -4.52
CA ILE A 630 14.27 -30.76 -5.50
C ILE A 630 13.79 -32.19 -5.37
N SER A 631 13.55 -32.71 -4.16
CA SER A 631 12.93 -34.03 -4.00
C SER A 631 11.50 -34.06 -4.52
N GLU A 632 10.69 -33.02 -4.33
CA GLU A 632 9.32 -32.93 -4.88
C GLU A 632 9.32 -32.99 -6.42
N ILE A 633 10.21 -32.21 -7.06
CA ILE A 633 10.39 -32.23 -8.53
C ILE A 633 10.90 -33.61 -8.96
N GLY A 634 11.89 -34.14 -8.24
CA GLY A 634 12.46 -35.46 -8.45
C GLY A 634 11.41 -36.55 -8.40
N GLU A 635 10.60 -36.66 -7.35
CA GLU A 635 9.58 -37.70 -7.21
C GLU A 635 8.53 -37.66 -8.34
N LYS A 636 8.18 -36.46 -8.80
CA LYS A 636 7.22 -36.26 -9.87
C LYS A 636 7.76 -36.70 -11.23
N TRP A 637 9.04 -36.44 -11.53
CA TRP A 637 9.64 -36.68 -12.85
C TRP A 637 10.60 -37.88 -12.92
N ARG A 638 11.06 -38.42 -11.79
CA ARG A 638 11.92 -39.63 -11.69
C ARG A 638 11.17 -40.91 -12.06
N ARG A 639 9.85 -40.98 -11.81
CA ARG A 639 9.01 -42.14 -12.20
C ARG A 639 8.96 -42.38 -13.71
N LEU A 640 9.34 -41.38 -14.51
CA LEU A 640 9.40 -41.46 -15.97
C LEU A 640 10.80 -41.89 -16.50
N GLY A 641 11.75 -42.24 -15.63
CA GLY A 641 13.08 -42.71 -16.02
C GLY A 641 14.06 -41.61 -16.46
N MET A 642 13.78 -40.32 -16.16
CA MET A 642 14.47 -39.16 -16.74
C MET A 642 15.47 -38.45 -15.82
N LEU A 643 15.65 -38.92 -14.58
CA LEU A 643 16.74 -38.52 -13.69
C LEU A 643 17.45 -39.81 -13.23
N ARG A 644 18.43 -40.26 -14.00
CA ARG A 644 19.34 -41.35 -13.61
C ARG A 644 20.53 -40.80 -12.86
#